data_AF-A0AA44YJ50-F1
#
_entry.id   AF-A0AA44YJ50-F1
#
_cell.length_a   1.000
_cell.length_b   1.000
_cell.length_c   1.000
_cell.angle_alpha   90.00
_cell.angle_beta   90.00
_cell.angle_gamma   90.00
#
_symmetry.space_group_name_H-M   'P 1'
#
loop_
_entity.id
_entity.type
_entity.pdbx_description
1 polymer ?
#
loop_
_entity_poly.entity_id
_entity_poly.type
_entity_poly.pdbx_seq_one_letter_code
_entity_poly.pdbx_strand_id
1 'polypeptide(L)'
;MAQRYNTGNPRPSNSMKDLNDNALAYDDFLNGEQDEAYDRFQKPFPTVRKQVSERINEIIGAQQDAEVYAKQAKQSAEDAQNIADANTFYTSPTDPDGTIAGIAGTPNGKSFRVGQGVGNGFKTYINKDGVAVEVAGSLGANDLAVYVSHDENDNIELSSDANGNTIAVNDEFGGSHVVGIDGSLQDKMESLDKNKGPYLNLLSDANNAAYGAVDEYGHLHLPDMQSSIQDMMSSQQKKIDGLIKNRRVLDVRECGFNAKTGENATYAIQRAIDWLSWNGGGVVYLPEAYYPLSTFIIPRNNVSIVGDGDRSVLLPYKQNTAIKYAGTLTNYLENVLMSNFTIDGENQVLLPGAQYVPDIKGTYIKHWRNCVMDRITMLNIGATALGNDMGDNCSVIRCRIENYGRLAPNAESAGIWERPLGASGIGIGTGALDDEPLYIAFNTVKNGTNFPLFLEPQGGGAARGAIAVGNVLMGGYAGLADCGVDGFQAIGNQMRLNKFGILRYPGTNNDGKPGRRAQFISNIIDSNTEHGVYSYSTKTDPLIGWNIYSQNQITNNGKDGVNFRYIDENVVMQNETVDSNHIYGNGRHGINIEAAKEVINCDFTNNKIWGNGKNELGNGVNSSVPFTACSINNNKIRDTQATVTQQYPVNLAGALTDVDISFNHCVGNAQNSLNLSGTQTRVTTNFNAGI
;
A
#
# COMPACT_ATOMS: atom_id res chain seq x y z
N MET A 1 27.83 -9.41 25.73
CA MET A 1 28.80 -8.80 26.66
C MET A 1 27.99 -8.16 27.78
N ALA A 2 28.13 -8.61 29.02
CA ALA A 2 27.27 -8.20 30.15
C ALA A 2 27.84 -7.06 31.01
N GLN A 3 28.89 -6.37 30.56
CA GLN A 3 29.57 -5.34 31.34
C GLN A 3 28.98 -3.96 31.05
N ARG A 4 28.55 -3.26 32.11
CA ARG A 4 28.20 -1.82 32.06
C ARG A 4 29.46 -0.98 32.26
N TYR A 5 29.64 0.04 31.43
CA TYR A 5 30.84 0.89 31.43
C TYR A 5 30.64 2.23 32.16
N ASN A 6 29.41 2.75 32.20
CA ASN A 6 29.00 3.98 32.88
C ASN A 6 29.98 5.15 32.65
N THR A 7 30.29 5.43 31.38
CA THR A 7 31.42 6.32 31.04
C THR A 7 31.23 7.78 31.49
N GLY A 8 30.00 8.19 31.81
CA GLY A 8 29.67 9.57 32.18
C GLY A 8 29.63 10.56 31.01
N ASN A 9 29.81 10.11 29.76
CA ASN A 9 29.77 10.99 28.60
C ASN A 9 28.39 11.66 28.43
N PRO A 10 28.31 12.95 28.08
CA PRO A 10 27.05 13.65 27.85
C PRO A 10 26.27 13.07 26.65
N ARG A 11 24.96 13.31 26.58
CA ARG A 11 24.12 12.92 25.44
C ARG A 11 24.16 14.03 24.37
N PRO A 12 24.27 13.70 23.07
CA PRO A 12 24.52 12.38 22.49
C PRO A 12 26.01 11.95 22.59
N SER A 13 26.27 10.64 22.58
CA SER A 13 27.63 10.09 22.53
C SER A 13 27.71 8.98 21.47
N ASN A 14 28.80 8.97 20.70
CA ASN A 14 29.12 7.95 19.70
C ASN A 14 30.10 6.89 20.22
N SER A 15 30.42 6.89 21.52
CA SER A 15 31.28 5.87 22.13
C SER A 15 30.60 4.50 22.11
N MET A 16 31.32 3.48 21.62
CA MET A 16 30.84 2.09 21.61
C MET A 16 30.47 1.57 23.01
N LYS A 17 31.12 2.08 24.06
CA LYS A 17 30.80 1.74 25.46
C LYS A 17 29.44 2.31 25.87
N ASP A 18 29.09 3.49 25.41
CA ASP A 18 27.80 4.14 25.71
C ASP A 18 26.67 3.50 24.91
N LEU A 19 26.95 3.07 23.68
CA LEU A 19 25.99 2.28 22.88
C LEU A 19 25.68 0.94 23.55
N ASN A 20 26.71 0.26 24.10
CA ASN A 20 26.51 -0.97 24.86
C ASN A 20 25.70 -0.73 26.14
N ASP A 21 25.98 0.33 26.89
CA ASP A 21 25.23 0.66 28.11
C ASP A 21 23.77 1.03 27.82
N ASN A 22 23.51 1.74 26.72
CA ASN A 22 22.16 2.04 26.26
C ASN A 22 21.40 0.77 25.84
N ALA A 23 22.07 -0.16 25.16
CA ALA A 23 21.47 -1.43 24.75
C ALA A 23 21.11 -2.30 25.97
N LEU A 24 21.99 -2.37 26.98
CA LEU A 24 21.72 -3.08 28.24
C LEU A 24 20.62 -2.40 29.06
N ALA A 25 20.57 -1.06 29.10
CA ALA A 25 19.48 -0.33 29.75
C ALA A 25 18.12 -0.56 29.09
N TYR A 26 18.11 -0.72 27.75
CA TYR A 26 16.91 -1.01 26.99
C TYR A 26 16.44 -2.46 27.20
N ASP A 27 17.37 -3.41 27.29
CA ASP A 27 17.06 -4.80 27.61
C ASP A 27 16.47 -4.92 29.03
N ASP A 28 17.08 -4.27 30.04
CA ASP A 28 16.55 -4.21 31.41
C ASP A 28 15.16 -3.54 31.47
N PHE A 29 14.91 -2.51 30.64
CA PHE A 29 13.62 -1.83 30.57
C PHE A 29 12.48 -2.74 30.07
N LEU A 30 12.75 -3.55 29.05
CA LEU A 30 11.77 -4.42 28.40
C LEU A 30 11.65 -5.79 29.07
N ASN A 31 12.78 -6.39 29.42
CA ASN A 31 12.89 -7.80 29.80
C ASN A 31 13.38 -8.00 31.24
N GLY A 32 13.75 -6.92 31.95
CA GLY A 32 14.23 -7.00 33.33
C GLY A 32 13.18 -7.48 34.32
N GLU A 33 13.58 -8.35 35.24
CA GLU A 33 12.68 -8.85 36.29
C GLU A 33 12.46 -7.83 37.42
N GLN A 34 13.32 -6.81 37.50
CA GLN A 34 13.28 -5.73 38.48
C GLN A 34 12.26 -4.64 38.09
N ASP A 35 11.83 -3.88 39.07
CA ASP A 35 10.88 -2.78 38.91
C ASP A 35 11.51 -1.53 38.28
N GLU A 36 12.84 -1.41 38.34
CA GLU A 36 13.59 -0.27 37.82
C GLU A 36 14.74 -0.75 36.94
N ALA A 37 14.87 -0.12 35.78
CA ALA A 37 16.05 -0.17 34.92
C ALA A 37 16.91 1.07 35.16
N TYR A 38 18.20 0.98 34.88
CA TYR A 38 19.15 2.06 35.09
C TYR A 38 19.75 2.52 33.78
N ASP A 39 19.76 3.84 33.57
CA ASP A 39 20.40 4.41 32.40
C ASP A 39 21.93 4.39 32.55
N ARG A 40 22.66 4.78 31.50
CA ARG A 40 24.14 4.81 31.52
C ARG A 40 24.74 5.77 32.56
N PHE A 41 23.93 6.62 33.19
CA PHE A 41 24.32 7.52 34.29
C PHE A 41 23.86 7.01 35.65
N GLN A 42 23.41 5.75 35.74
CA GLN A 42 22.87 5.14 36.95
C GLN A 42 21.62 5.84 37.49
N LYS A 43 20.86 6.52 36.62
CA LYS A 43 19.55 7.06 37.00
C LYS A 43 18.49 5.97 36.83
N PRO A 44 17.73 5.63 37.89
CA PRO A 44 16.67 4.64 37.81
C PRO A 44 15.49 5.19 36.99
N PHE A 45 14.84 4.31 36.26
CA PHE A 45 13.57 4.56 35.59
C PHE A 45 12.72 3.28 35.58
N PRO A 46 11.38 3.40 35.63
CA PRO A 46 10.51 2.25 35.84
C PRO A 46 10.50 1.32 34.61
N THR A 47 10.59 0.01 34.83
CA THR A 47 10.48 -0.99 33.76
C THR A 47 9.06 -1.06 33.20
N VAL A 48 8.90 -1.65 32.00
CA VAL A 48 7.56 -1.89 31.42
C VAL A 48 6.69 -2.69 32.40
N ARG A 49 7.27 -3.66 33.11
CA ARG A 49 6.58 -4.46 34.11
C ARG A 49 6.01 -3.61 35.25
N LYS A 50 6.81 -2.71 35.84
CA LYS A 50 6.35 -1.79 36.92
C LYS A 50 5.24 -0.87 36.41
N GLN A 51 5.43 -0.26 35.24
CA GLN A 51 4.44 0.65 34.65
C GLN A 51 3.11 -0.04 34.35
N VAL A 52 3.14 -1.29 33.87
CA VAL A 52 1.93 -2.10 33.63
C VAL A 52 1.27 -2.49 34.96
N SER A 53 2.05 -2.85 35.98
CA SER A 53 1.53 -3.25 37.29
C SER A 53 0.88 -2.09 38.04
N GLU A 54 1.49 -0.90 37.98
CA GLU A 54 0.90 0.35 38.53
C GLU A 54 -0.41 0.69 37.83
N ARG A 55 -0.49 0.57 36.50
CA ARG A 55 -1.75 0.78 35.76
C ARG A 55 -2.82 -0.26 36.08
N ILE A 56 -2.45 -1.53 36.27
CA ILE A 56 -3.40 -2.58 36.70
C ILE A 56 -3.94 -2.26 38.11
N ASN A 57 -3.08 -1.83 39.03
CA ASN A 57 -3.48 -1.43 40.39
C ASN A 57 -4.39 -0.19 40.37
N GLU A 58 -4.13 0.78 39.50
CA GLU A 58 -4.98 1.96 39.30
C GLU A 58 -6.38 1.57 38.78
N ILE A 59 -6.45 0.61 37.85
CA ILE A 59 -7.71 0.06 37.33
C ILE A 59 -8.49 -0.73 38.41
N ILE A 60 -7.80 -1.50 39.26
CA ILE A 60 -8.42 -2.23 40.38
C ILE A 60 -8.88 -1.28 41.49
N GLY A 61 -8.12 -0.23 41.79
CA GLY A 61 -8.50 0.82 42.74
C GLY A 61 -9.77 1.57 42.29
N ALA A 62 -9.85 1.91 41.00
CA ALA A 62 -11.04 2.54 40.42
C ALA A 62 -12.30 1.64 40.51
N GLN A 63 -12.16 0.31 40.55
CA GLN A 63 -13.27 -0.63 40.79
C GLN A 63 -13.70 -0.71 42.26
N GLN A 64 -12.77 -0.57 43.22
CA GLN A 64 -13.11 -0.54 44.65
C GLN A 64 -13.80 0.78 45.06
N ASP A 65 -13.40 1.90 44.46
CA ASP A 65 -13.97 3.22 44.77
C ASP A 65 -15.45 3.34 44.36
N ALA A 66 -15.86 2.73 43.24
CA ALA A 66 -17.25 2.76 42.80
C ALA A 66 -18.23 2.10 43.82
N GLU A 67 -17.77 1.07 44.53
CA GLU A 67 -18.57 0.36 45.55
C GLU A 67 -18.63 1.16 46.87
N VAL A 68 -17.57 1.89 47.21
CA VAL A 68 -17.49 2.80 48.36
C VAL A 68 -18.35 4.05 48.13
N TYR A 69 -18.28 4.65 46.94
CA TYR A 69 -19.10 5.82 46.59
C TYR A 69 -20.60 5.47 46.53
N ALA A 70 -20.98 4.26 46.11
CA ALA A 70 -22.37 3.82 46.16
C ALA A 70 -22.89 3.68 47.61
N LYS A 71 -22.06 3.20 48.55
CA LYS A 71 -22.39 3.14 49.99
C LYS A 71 -22.45 4.52 50.64
N GLN A 72 -21.51 5.41 50.32
CA GLN A 72 -21.49 6.78 50.85
C GLN A 72 -22.66 7.62 50.30
N ALA A 73 -23.04 7.44 49.04
CA ALA A 73 -24.21 8.10 48.45
C ALA A 73 -25.51 7.63 49.11
N LYS A 74 -25.65 6.34 49.45
CA LYS A 74 -26.80 5.82 50.21
C LYS A 74 -26.84 6.38 51.63
N GLN A 75 -25.71 6.40 52.34
CA GLN A 75 -25.62 6.96 53.68
C GLN A 75 -25.92 8.48 53.69
N SER A 76 -25.37 9.22 52.72
CA SER A 76 -25.63 10.65 52.58
C SER A 76 -27.08 10.97 52.23
N ALA A 77 -27.77 10.08 51.48
CA ALA A 77 -29.20 10.20 51.23
C ALA A 77 -30.05 9.92 52.49
N GLU A 78 -29.67 8.93 53.30
CA GLU A 78 -30.32 8.63 54.59
C GLU A 78 -30.09 9.76 55.64
N ASP A 79 -28.91 10.38 55.64
CA ASP A 79 -28.58 11.52 56.51
C ASP A 79 -29.26 12.82 56.04
N ALA A 80 -29.33 13.06 54.73
CA ALA A 80 -30.08 14.19 54.15
C ALA A 80 -31.59 14.07 54.42
N GLN A 81 -32.16 12.86 54.38
CA GLN A 81 -33.55 12.62 54.75
C GLN A 81 -33.81 12.86 56.25
N ASN A 82 -32.83 12.57 57.12
CA ASN A 82 -32.91 12.87 58.56
C ASN A 82 -32.80 14.36 58.91
N ILE A 83 -32.08 15.14 58.10
CA ILE A 83 -31.96 16.61 58.28
C ILE A 83 -33.18 17.33 57.69
N ALA A 84 -33.78 16.81 56.62
CA ALA A 84 -34.96 17.39 55.99
C ALA A 84 -36.21 17.36 56.91
N ASP A 85 -36.30 16.39 57.83
CA ASP A 85 -37.40 16.25 58.79
C ASP A 85 -37.20 17.05 60.10
N ALA A 86 -36.34 18.09 60.11
CA ALA A 86 -35.99 18.82 61.33
C ALA A 86 -37.16 19.58 61.97
N ASN A 87 -37.75 19.00 63.02
CA ASN A 87 -38.59 19.70 63.98
C ASN A 87 -37.78 20.82 64.65
N THR A 88 -38.22 22.07 64.50
CA THR A 88 -37.58 23.25 65.09
C THR A 88 -38.28 23.60 66.40
N PHE A 89 -37.51 23.66 67.48
CA PHE A 89 -37.97 24.02 68.81
C PHE A 89 -37.39 25.37 69.22
N TYR A 90 -37.95 25.99 70.27
CA TYR A 90 -37.56 27.31 70.73
C TYR A 90 -37.39 27.30 72.24
N THR A 91 -36.48 28.13 72.73
CA THR A 91 -36.32 28.33 74.17
C THR A 91 -37.58 28.92 74.78
N SER A 92 -37.92 28.49 75.99
CA SER A 92 -39.05 29.01 76.77
C SER A 92 -38.64 29.18 78.23
N PRO A 93 -39.38 29.93 79.06
CA PRO A 93 -39.04 30.08 80.47
C PRO A 93 -38.94 28.75 81.24
N THR A 94 -39.66 27.72 80.80
CA THR A 94 -39.66 26.37 81.37
C THR A 94 -38.71 25.40 80.66
N ASP A 95 -38.11 25.81 79.55
CA ASP A 95 -37.14 25.05 78.74
C ASP A 95 -36.10 26.02 78.15
N PRO A 96 -35.17 26.54 78.99
CA PRO A 96 -34.35 27.71 78.64
C PRO A 96 -33.33 27.45 77.52
N ASP A 97 -33.00 26.19 77.26
CA ASP A 97 -32.13 25.74 76.18
C ASP A 97 -32.89 25.01 75.05
N GLY A 98 -34.23 24.90 75.17
CA GLY A 98 -35.12 24.25 74.20
C GLY A 98 -34.91 22.75 74.03
N THR A 99 -34.06 22.14 74.88
CA THR A 99 -33.66 20.74 74.73
C THR A 99 -34.70 19.78 75.30
N ILE A 100 -35.53 20.21 76.26
CA ILE A 100 -36.58 19.36 76.85
C ILE A 100 -37.66 19.07 75.80
N ALA A 101 -38.17 20.11 75.14
CA ALA A 101 -39.12 19.98 74.04
C ALA A 101 -38.52 19.21 72.85
N GLY A 102 -37.24 19.44 72.58
CA GLY A 102 -36.50 18.73 71.53
C GLY A 102 -36.35 17.23 71.78
N ILE A 103 -35.98 16.81 72.98
CA ILE A 103 -35.88 15.38 73.34
C ILE A 103 -37.26 14.70 73.28
N ALA A 104 -38.30 15.36 73.77
CA ALA A 104 -39.67 14.81 73.76
C ALA A 104 -40.24 14.67 72.35
N GLY A 105 -39.93 15.62 71.45
CA GLY A 105 -40.45 15.67 70.08
C GLY A 105 -39.61 14.94 69.04
N THR A 106 -38.45 14.39 69.42
CA THR A 106 -37.50 13.77 68.47
C THR A 106 -37.10 12.37 68.94
N PRO A 107 -37.31 11.31 68.13
CA PRO A 107 -36.91 9.95 68.48
C PRO A 107 -35.40 9.81 68.76
N ASN A 108 -35.05 8.80 69.56
CA ASN A 108 -33.65 8.46 69.83
C ASN A 108 -32.86 8.24 68.51
N GLY A 109 -31.67 8.81 68.41
CA GLY A 109 -30.79 8.77 67.24
C GLY A 109 -31.13 9.79 66.14
N LYS A 110 -32.15 10.65 66.32
CA LYS A 110 -32.52 11.70 65.35
C LYS A 110 -32.10 13.09 65.83
N SER A 111 -31.89 13.99 64.88
CA SER A 111 -31.47 15.37 65.13
C SER A 111 -32.66 16.33 65.27
N PHE A 112 -32.50 17.38 66.07
CA PHE A 112 -33.41 18.52 66.16
C PHE A 112 -32.62 19.81 66.36
N ARG A 113 -33.26 20.98 66.15
CA ARG A 113 -32.61 22.28 66.34
C ARG A 113 -33.42 23.21 67.23
N VAL A 114 -32.72 24.05 67.98
CA VAL A 114 -33.29 25.06 68.88
C VAL A 114 -32.88 26.46 68.43
N GLY A 115 -33.87 27.32 68.17
CA GLY A 115 -33.64 28.74 67.91
C GLY A 115 -33.20 29.51 69.16
N GLN A 116 -32.10 30.25 69.08
CA GLN A 116 -31.47 30.94 70.22
C GLN A 116 -31.97 32.39 70.42
N GLY A 117 -33.08 32.76 69.77
CA GLY A 117 -33.63 34.11 69.76
C GLY A 117 -33.19 34.94 68.54
N VAL A 118 -33.84 36.08 68.35
CA VAL A 118 -33.63 36.96 67.18
C VAL A 118 -32.17 37.45 67.14
N GLY A 119 -31.48 37.19 66.03
CA GLY A 119 -30.11 37.65 65.79
C GLY A 119 -28.98 36.72 66.28
N ASN A 120 -29.30 35.64 67.01
CA ASN A 120 -28.32 34.78 67.70
C ASN A 120 -28.20 33.35 67.12
N GLY A 121 -28.76 33.10 65.93
CA GLY A 121 -28.60 31.83 65.21
C GLY A 121 -29.34 30.63 65.82
N PHE A 122 -28.87 29.43 65.47
CA PHE A 122 -29.45 28.14 65.86
C PHE A 122 -28.38 27.21 66.45
N LYS A 123 -28.81 26.36 67.40
CA LYS A 123 -28.05 25.19 67.87
C LYS A 123 -28.72 23.90 67.44
N THR A 124 -27.94 22.92 67.02
CA THR A 124 -28.42 21.61 66.56
C THR A 124 -27.97 20.52 67.53
N TYR A 125 -28.89 19.63 67.88
CA TYR A 125 -28.70 18.54 68.83
C TYR A 125 -29.07 17.18 68.23
N ILE A 126 -28.50 16.09 68.77
CA ILE A 126 -28.97 14.71 68.57
C ILE A 126 -29.59 14.23 69.89
N ASN A 127 -30.80 13.67 69.85
CA ASN A 127 -31.35 12.93 71.00
C ASN A 127 -30.63 11.58 71.09
N LYS A 128 -29.67 11.45 72.01
CA LYS A 128 -28.92 10.22 72.27
C LYS A 128 -29.34 9.66 73.61
N ASP A 129 -30.14 8.60 73.57
CA ASP A 129 -30.66 7.87 74.73
C ASP A 129 -31.37 8.78 75.75
N GLY A 130 -32.12 9.77 75.26
CA GLY A 130 -32.84 10.73 76.10
C GLY A 130 -32.00 11.93 76.57
N VAL A 131 -30.78 12.09 76.03
CA VAL A 131 -29.88 13.23 76.30
C VAL A 131 -29.68 14.03 75.02
N ALA A 132 -29.91 15.34 75.06
CA ALA A 132 -29.59 16.23 73.96
C ALA A 132 -28.08 16.49 73.89
N VAL A 133 -27.42 16.04 72.84
CA VAL A 133 -26.00 16.29 72.58
C VAL A 133 -25.86 17.34 71.49
N GLU A 134 -25.27 18.49 71.78
CA GLU A 134 -25.02 19.55 70.79
C GLU A 134 -24.00 19.06 69.77
N VAL A 135 -24.31 19.20 68.47
CA VAL A 135 -23.46 18.73 67.37
C VAL A 135 -23.05 19.83 66.41
N ALA A 136 -23.75 20.96 66.40
CA ALA A 136 -23.39 22.13 65.60
C ALA A 136 -24.06 23.41 66.13
N GLY A 137 -23.43 24.55 65.88
CA GLY A 137 -23.98 25.89 66.14
C GLY A 137 -23.73 26.82 64.95
N SER A 138 -24.61 27.79 64.75
CA SER A 138 -24.45 28.86 63.74
C SER A 138 -24.34 30.21 64.45
N LEU A 139 -23.37 31.03 64.02
CA LEU A 139 -23.13 32.36 64.57
C LEU A 139 -24.20 33.35 64.13
N GLY A 140 -24.53 34.28 65.02
CA GLY A 140 -25.47 35.37 64.76
C GLY A 140 -24.80 36.56 64.10
N ALA A 141 -25.58 37.48 63.54
CA ALA A 141 -25.05 38.73 62.97
C ALA A 141 -24.25 39.57 64.00
N ASN A 142 -24.45 39.31 65.29
CA ASN A 142 -23.78 40.02 66.39
C ASN A 142 -22.34 39.54 66.67
N ASP A 143 -21.92 38.38 66.17
CA ASP A 143 -20.63 37.77 66.50
C ASP A 143 -19.47 38.20 65.57
N LEU A 144 -19.77 38.96 64.51
CA LEU A 144 -18.80 39.39 63.47
C LEU A 144 -18.02 40.68 63.81
N ALA A 145 -18.30 41.33 64.94
CA ALA A 145 -17.73 42.63 65.29
C ALA A 145 -16.33 42.59 65.96
N VAL A 146 -15.67 41.42 66.07
CA VAL A 146 -14.47 41.23 66.93
C VAL A 146 -13.15 41.05 66.15
N TYR A 147 -13.14 41.06 64.80
CA TYR A 147 -11.98 40.59 64.02
C TYR A 147 -11.09 41.63 63.31
N VAL A 148 -11.22 42.94 63.51
CA VAL A 148 -10.31 43.94 62.88
C VAL A 148 -9.88 45.03 63.89
N SER A 149 -8.57 45.28 63.99
CA SER A 149 -7.98 46.36 64.82
C SER A 149 -7.61 47.56 63.94
N HIS A 150 -7.89 48.77 64.41
CA HIS A 150 -7.60 50.04 63.73
C HIS A 150 -6.72 50.97 64.58
N ASP A 151 -6.19 52.05 64.00
CA ASP A 151 -5.58 53.14 64.77
C ASP A 151 -6.61 54.01 65.52
N GLU A 152 -6.16 55.02 66.27
CA GLU A 152 -7.00 55.87 67.14
C GLU A 152 -8.08 56.67 66.39
N ASN A 153 -8.02 56.71 65.05
CA ASN A 153 -9.00 57.35 64.17
C ASN A 153 -9.68 56.37 63.19
N ASP A 154 -9.57 55.06 63.45
CA ASP A 154 -10.22 54.00 62.69
C ASP A 154 -9.70 53.78 61.26
N ASN A 155 -8.40 54.07 60.97
CA ASN A 155 -7.78 53.86 59.65
C ASN A 155 -6.68 52.75 59.64
N ILE A 156 -6.38 52.24 58.44
CA ILE A 156 -5.34 51.22 58.11
C ILE A 156 -3.98 51.91 57.85
N GLU A 157 -2.86 51.31 58.30
CA GLU A 157 -1.48 51.88 58.35
C GLU A 157 -0.96 52.49 57.02
N LEU A 158 -0.53 53.76 57.02
CA LEU A 158 -0.03 54.53 55.87
C LEU A 158 1.47 54.89 56.00
N SER A 159 2.27 54.71 54.93
CA SER A 159 3.69 55.12 54.88
C SER A 159 3.87 56.48 54.19
N SER A 160 4.52 57.44 54.85
CA SER A 160 4.70 58.82 54.36
C SER A 160 6.18 59.25 54.27
N ASP A 161 6.48 60.24 53.42
CA ASP A 161 7.80 60.88 53.32
C ASP A 161 8.06 61.90 54.45
N ALA A 162 9.27 62.47 54.48
CA ALA A 162 9.69 63.45 55.49
C ALA A 162 8.89 64.77 55.49
N ASN A 163 8.06 65.00 54.47
CA ASN A 163 7.17 66.17 54.36
C ASN A 163 5.69 65.80 54.62
N GLY A 164 5.40 64.54 54.98
CA GLY A 164 4.05 64.07 55.29
C GLY A 164 3.22 63.67 54.07
N ASN A 165 3.83 63.49 52.89
CA ASN A 165 3.12 62.99 51.71
C ASN A 165 3.11 61.45 51.71
N THR A 166 1.96 60.84 51.43
CA THR A 166 1.83 59.38 51.29
C THR A 166 2.66 58.89 50.11
N ILE A 167 3.50 57.86 50.33
CA ILE A 167 4.38 57.29 49.29
C ILE A 167 4.04 55.85 48.90
N ALA A 168 3.40 55.09 49.79
CA ALA A 168 2.89 53.75 49.49
C ALA A 168 1.71 53.37 50.40
N VAL A 169 0.78 52.58 49.86
CA VAL A 169 -0.39 52.04 50.58
C VAL A 169 -0.48 50.53 50.32
N ASN A 170 -0.69 49.75 51.37
CA ASN A 170 -1.07 48.35 51.23
C ASN A 170 -2.59 48.25 51.31
N ASP A 171 -3.21 47.60 50.32
CA ASP A 171 -4.65 47.37 50.35
C ASP A 171 -5.03 46.19 51.27
N GLU A 172 -6.33 46.05 51.50
CA GLU A 172 -6.95 45.00 52.32
C GLU A 172 -6.74 43.56 51.79
N PHE A 173 -6.18 43.41 50.59
CA PHE A 173 -5.82 42.14 49.98
C PHE A 173 -4.29 41.91 49.92
N GLY A 174 -3.48 42.81 50.49
CA GLY A 174 -2.02 42.73 50.51
C GLY A 174 -1.32 43.25 49.25
N GLY A 175 -2.05 43.93 48.35
CA GLY A 175 -1.50 44.62 47.18
C GLY A 175 -0.76 45.89 47.57
N SER A 176 0.41 46.13 46.98
CA SER A 176 1.25 47.29 47.31
C SER A 176 1.15 48.35 46.21
N HIS A 177 0.67 49.54 46.57
CA HIS A 177 0.38 50.64 45.64
C HIS A 177 1.34 51.80 45.87
N VAL A 178 1.90 52.34 44.79
CA VAL A 178 2.83 53.49 44.82
C VAL A 178 2.21 54.65 44.05
N VAL A 179 2.30 55.85 44.62
CA VAL A 179 1.72 57.07 44.03
C VAL A 179 2.32 57.32 42.64
N GLY A 180 1.44 57.46 41.63
CA GLY A 180 1.81 57.71 40.23
C GLY A 180 1.84 56.46 39.33
N ILE A 181 1.54 55.27 39.87
CA ILE A 181 1.39 54.03 39.11
C ILE A 181 -0.07 53.57 39.19
N ASP A 182 -0.70 53.36 38.03
CA ASP A 182 -2.06 52.79 37.98
C ASP A 182 -2.00 51.27 38.24
N GLY A 183 -2.69 50.83 39.30
CA GLY A 183 -2.77 49.43 39.74
C GLY A 183 -1.67 49.04 40.74
N SER A 184 -1.76 47.82 41.30
CA SER A 184 -0.76 47.33 42.25
C SER A 184 0.58 47.03 41.56
N LEU A 185 1.69 47.08 42.31
CA LEU A 185 3.01 46.66 41.83
C LEU A 185 3.00 45.21 41.34
N GLN A 186 2.21 44.35 41.98
CA GLN A 186 2.03 42.95 41.63
C GLN A 186 1.39 42.79 40.24
N ASP A 187 0.35 43.57 39.92
CA ASP A 187 -0.29 43.56 38.58
C ASP A 187 0.68 43.97 37.48
N LYS A 188 1.58 44.92 37.77
CA LYS A 188 2.61 45.34 36.81
C LYS A 188 3.71 44.29 36.65
N MET A 189 4.11 43.60 37.72
CA MET A 189 5.09 42.51 37.62
C MET A 189 4.56 41.30 36.83
N GLU A 190 3.26 40.96 36.96
CA GLU A 190 2.64 39.91 36.12
C GLU A 190 2.63 40.25 34.62
N SER A 191 2.59 41.54 34.26
CA SER A 191 2.61 41.97 32.85
C SER A 191 4.00 41.86 32.22
N LEU A 192 5.07 41.95 33.01
CA LEU A 192 6.46 41.84 32.54
C LEU A 192 6.87 40.39 32.25
N ASP A 193 6.23 39.40 32.87
CA ASP A 193 6.54 37.97 32.68
C ASP A 193 5.84 37.36 31.42
N LYS A 194 4.97 38.12 30.74
CA LYS A 194 4.19 37.66 29.58
C LYS A 194 4.83 37.89 28.21
N ASN A 195 6.02 38.51 28.13
CA ASN A 195 6.67 38.80 26.85
C ASN A 195 7.82 37.81 26.54
N LYS A 196 7.48 36.54 26.31
CA LYS A 196 8.35 35.58 25.61
C LYS A 196 7.77 35.33 24.21
N GLY A 197 8.25 36.07 23.21
CA GLY A 197 8.14 35.59 21.83
C GLY A 197 8.88 34.24 21.71
N PRO A 198 8.37 33.29 20.91
CA PRO A 198 8.90 31.92 20.88
C PRO A 198 10.31 31.92 20.27
N TYR A 199 11.30 31.41 21.03
CA TYR A 199 12.62 31.11 20.49
C TYR A 199 12.52 29.88 19.57
N LEU A 200 12.31 30.10 18.27
CA LEU A 200 12.56 29.07 17.26
C LEU A 200 14.07 28.83 17.18
N ASN A 201 14.52 27.65 17.61
CA ASN A 201 15.91 27.23 17.45
C ASN A 201 16.14 26.83 15.99
N LEU A 202 16.65 27.77 15.19
CA LEU A 202 17.03 27.51 13.80
C LEU A 202 18.23 26.57 13.74
N LEU A 203 18.09 25.48 12.98
CA LEU A 203 19.18 24.60 12.60
C LEU A 203 19.77 25.15 11.31
N SER A 204 20.99 25.69 11.37
CA SER A 204 21.66 26.31 10.22
C SER A 204 22.98 25.63 9.89
N ASP A 205 23.34 25.63 8.61
CA ASP A 205 24.64 25.14 8.16
C ASP A 205 25.78 26.10 8.50
N ALA A 206 27.02 25.78 8.10
CA ALA A 206 28.19 26.63 8.32
C ALA A 206 28.11 28.01 7.64
N ASN A 207 27.17 28.20 6.72
CA ASN A 207 26.90 29.46 6.01
C ASN A 207 25.66 30.19 6.58
N ASN A 208 25.14 29.77 7.73
CA ASN A 208 23.88 30.25 8.33
C ASN A 208 22.62 30.01 7.47
N ALA A 209 22.64 29.08 6.51
CA ALA A 209 21.43 28.69 5.79
C ALA A 209 20.59 27.75 6.67
N ALA A 210 19.36 28.15 6.97
CA ALA A 210 18.44 27.36 7.80
C ALA A 210 17.94 26.11 7.04
N TYR A 211 18.13 24.93 7.62
CA TYR A 211 17.64 23.65 7.10
C TYR A 211 16.61 22.97 8.02
N GLY A 212 16.25 23.63 9.12
CA GLY A 212 15.16 23.22 10.00
C GLY A 212 15.00 24.19 11.16
N ALA A 213 13.92 24.03 11.93
CA ALA A 213 13.72 24.80 13.14
C ALA A 213 13.06 23.91 14.21
N VAL A 214 13.38 24.17 15.47
CA VAL A 214 12.74 23.51 16.61
C VAL A 214 11.88 24.54 17.33
N ASP A 215 10.60 24.23 17.54
CA ASP A 215 9.68 25.10 18.27
C ASP A 215 9.81 24.96 19.80
N GLU A 216 9.02 25.73 20.53
CA GLU A 216 9.04 25.76 22.00
C GLU A 216 8.60 24.44 22.67
N TYR A 217 7.95 23.55 21.91
CA TYR A 217 7.56 22.22 22.35
C TYR A 217 8.62 21.17 22.00
N GLY A 218 9.73 21.57 21.40
CA GLY A 218 10.78 20.66 20.95
C GLY A 218 10.44 19.94 19.64
N HIS A 219 9.41 20.37 18.91
CA HIS A 219 9.04 19.75 17.64
C HIS A 219 9.92 20.26 16.50
N LEU A 220 10.31 19.35 15.60
CA LEU A 220 11.18 19.65 14.47
C LEU A 220 10.35 19.99 13.24
N HIS A 221 10.64 21.15 12.65
CA HIS A 221 10.11 21.64 11.40
C HIS A 221 11.21 21.61 10.35
N LEU A 222 10.95 20.99 9.20
CA LEU A 222 11.86 21.03 8.04
C LEU A 222 11.29 21.96 6.96
N PRO A 223 12.13 22.54 6.10
CA PRO A 223 11.69 23.32 4.95
C PRO A 223 10.64 22.57 4.12
N ASP A 224 9.64 23.30 3.62
CA ASP A 224 8.55 22.82 2.77
C ASP A 224 7.60 21.78 3.41
N MET A 225 7.73 21.50 4.70
CA MET A 225 6.75 20.69 5.44
C MET A 225 5.64 21.57 6.01
N GLN A 226 4.39 21.11 5.91
CA GLN A 226 3.21 21.86 6.36
C GLN A 226 3.02 21.87 7.89
N SER A 227 3.72 21.00 8.62
CA SER A 227 3.65 20.87 10.07
C SER A 227 4.94 20.23 10.60
N SER A 228 5.09 20.17 11.92
CA SER A 228 6.22 19.49 12.55
C SER A 228 6.18 17.98 12.29
N ILE A 229 7.34 17.33 12.30
CA ILE A 229 7.45 15.88 12.16
C ILE A 229 6.65 15.17 13.27
N GLN A 230 6.68 15.68 14.49
CA GLN A 230 5.99 15.15 15.66
C GLN A 230 4.46 15.20 15.49
N ASP A 231 3.93 16.32 14.99
CA ASP A 231 2.49 16.46 14.75
C ASP A 231 2.03 15.59 13.58
N MET A 232 2.85 15.45 12.54
CA MET A 232 2.58 14.54 11.43
C MET A 232 2.55 13.08 11.90
N MET A 233 3.52 12.65 12.71
CA MET A 233 3.53 11.31 13.32
C MET A 233 2.33 11.10 14.25
N SER A 234 2.00 12.09 15.08
CA SER A 234 0.86 12.02 16.00
C SER A 234 -0.48 11.97 15.26
N SER A 235 -0.62 12.72 14.16
CA SER A 235 -1.76 12.65 13.25
C SER A 235 -1.88 11.29 12.59
N GLN A 236 -0.77 10.72 12.15
CA GLN A 236 -0.72 9.36 11.58
C GLN A 236 -1.08 8.30 12.63
N GLN A 237 -0.57 8.41 13.85
CA GLN A 237 -0.92 7.52 14.96
C GLN A 237 -2.41 7.59 15.27
N LYS A 238 -3.00 8.79 15.37
CA LYS A 238 -4.45 8.96 15.57
C LYS A 238 -5.27 8.33 14.44
N LYS A 239 -4.82 8.41 13.19
CA LYS A 239 -5.46 7.72 12.06
C LYS A 239 -5.37 6.20 12.22
N ILE A 240 -4.21 5.66 12.57
CA ILE A 240 -4.01 4.22 12.83
C ILE A 240 -4.90 3.76 13.98
N ASP A 241 -4.89 4.48 15.11
CA ASP A 241 -5.73 4.20 16.27
C ASP A 241 -7.21 4.23 15.89
N GLY A 242 -7.63 5.18 15.04
CA GLY A 242 -8.98 5.23 14.50
C GLY A 242 -9.33 4.01 13.63
N LEU A 243 -8.39 3.53 12.80
CA LEU A 243 -8.58 2.32 12.01
C LEU A 243 -8.70 1.07 12.91
N ILE A 244 -7.86 0.96 13.94
CA ILE A 244 -7.87 -0.14 14.91
C ILE A 244 -9.15 -0.11 15.75
N LYS A 245 -9.52 1.05 16.34
CA LYS A 245 -10.73 1.22 17.15
C LYS A 245 -12.01 0.89 16.39
N ASN A 246 -12.05 1.23 15.10
CA ASN A 246 -13.17 0.92 14.22
C ASN A 246 -13.10 -0.48 13.61
N ARG A 247 -12.14 -1.32 14.04
CA ARG A 247 -11.89 -2.68 13.52
C ARG A 247 -11.82 -2.76 12.00
N ARG A 248 -11.28 -1.71 11.36
CA ARG A 248 -11.09 -1.66 9.90
C ARG A 248 -9.90 -2.47 9.42
N VAL A 249 -9.15 -3.05 10.35
CA VAL A 249 -8.15 -4.09 10.09
C VAL A 249 -8.52 -5.27 11.00
N LEU A 250 -8.77 -6.44 10.41
CA LEU A 250 -9.03 -7.67 11.15
C LEU A 250 -7.90 -8.65 10.91
N ASP A 251 -7.24 -9.05 11.99
CA ASP A 251 -6.35 -10.21 11.98
C ASP A 251 -7.19 -11.48 11.88
N VAL A 252 -6.84 -12.36 10.94
CA VAL A 252 -7.59 -13.61 10.74
C VAL A 252 -7.63 -14.51 11.98
N ARG A 253 -6.67 -14.38 12.90
CA ARG A 253 -6.66 -15.10 14.19
C ARG A 253 -7.82 -14.68 15.09
N GLU A 254 -8.21 -13.40 15.06
CA GLU A 254 -9.40 -12.91 15.76
C GLU A 254 -10.69 -13.50 15.18
N CYS A 255 -10.62 -13.97 13.94
CA CYS A 255 -11.71 -14.66 13.26
C CYS A 255 -11.69 -16.17 13.49
N GLY A 256 -10.87 -16.66 14.43
CA GLY A 256 -10.84 -18.05 14.87
C GLY A 256 -9.89 -18.94 14.09
N PHE A 257 -8.90 -18.38 13.40
CA PHE A 257 -7.82 -19.16 12.78
C PHE A 257 -6.68 -19.43 13.77
N ASN A 258 -6.26 -20.69 13.85
CA ASN A 258 -5.10 -21.15 14.62
C ASN A 258 -4.09 -21.86 13.71
N ALA A 259 -3.01 -21.16 13.38
CA ALA A 259 -1.94 -21.70 12.54
C ALA A 259 -1.27 -22.97 13.10
N LYS A 260 -1.37 -23.23 14.42
CA LYS A 260 -0.72 -24.40 15.06
C LYS A 260 -1.49 -25.70 14.88
N THR A 261 -2.77 -25.65 14.51
CA THR A 261 -3.62 -26.84 14.41
C THR A 261 -3.64 -27.43 12.99
N GLY A 262 -3.13 -26.68 12.00
CA GLY A 262 -3.24 -27.06 10.58
C GLY A 262 -4.67 -27.04 10.06
N GLU A 263 -5.58 -26.34 10.77
CA GLU A 263 -6.99 -26.30 10.41
C GLU A 263 -7.25 -25.51 9.12
N ASN A 264 -8.44 -25.72 8.58
CA ASN A 264 -8.86 -25.05 7.37
C ASN A 264 -9.05 -23.54 7.59
N ALA A 265 -8.35 -22.72 6.80
CA ALA A 265 -8.38 -21.28 6.92
C ALA A 265 -9.56 -20.61 6.19
N THR A 266 -10.24 -21.31 5.26
CA THR A 266 -11.27 -20.72 4.39
C THR A 266 -12.35 -20.01 5.21
N TYR A 267 -12.88 -20.65 6.27
CA TYR A 267 -13.95 -20.06 7.07
C TYR A 267 -13.54 -18.84 7.87
N ALA A 268 -12.33 -18.85 8.46
CA ALA A 268 -11.83 -17.73 9.24
C ALA A 268 -11.55 -16.51 8.35
N ILE A 269 -10.94 -16.73 7.18
CA ILE A 269 -10.69 -15.66 6.20
C ILE A 269 -12.01 -15.12 5.67
N GLN A 270 -12.95 -15.98 5.27
CA GLN A 270 -14.24 -15.53 4.74
C GLN A 270 -15.05 -14.75 5.78
N ARG A 271 -15.02 -15.17 7.06
CA ARG A 271 -15.65 -14.45 8.17
C ARG A 271 -15.08 -13.04 8.32
N ALA A 272 -13.76 -12.87 8.24
CA ALA A 272 -13.12 -11.56 8.29
C ALA A 272 -13.58 -10.67 7.13
N ILE A 273 -13.61 -11.22 5.92
CA ILE A 273 -14.04 -10.52 4.72
C ILE A 273 -15.50 -10.05 4.83
N ASP A 274 -16.41 -10.95 5.19
CA ASP A 274 -17.84 -10.63 5.25
C ASP A 274 -18.13 -9.63 6.38
N TRP A 275 -17.43 -9.73 7.54
CA TRP A 275 -17.55 -8.75 8.62
C TRP A 275 -17.10 -7.36 8.18
N LEU A 276 -15.93 -7.24 7.55
CA LEU A 276 -15.43 -5.95 7.05
C LEU A 276 -16.33 -5.38 5.96
N SER A 277 -16.81 -6.23 5.05
CA SER A 277 -17.74 -5.82 3.99
C SER A 277 -19.03 -5.25 4.57
N TRP A 278 -19.58 -5.85 5.63
CA TRP A 278 -20.76 -5.30 6.31
C TRP A 278 -20.44 -3.93 6.92
N ASN A 279 -19.25 -3.77 7.51
CA ASN A 279 -18.82 -2.55 8.20
C ASN A 279 -18.18 -1.49 7.28
N GLY A 280 -18.52 -1.49 5.99
CA GLY A 280 -18.11 -0.45 5.04
C GLY A 280 -16.69 -0.61 4.46
N GLY A 281 -16.06 -1.76 4.67
CA GLY A 281 -14.76 -2.11 4.11
C GLY A 281 -13.58 -1.97 5.08
N GLY A 282 -12.42 -2.49 4.65
CA GLY A 282 -11.19 -2.49 5.46
C GLY A 282 -10.17 -3.50 4.96
N VAL A 283 -9.35 -4.04 5.86
CA VAL A 283 -8.24 -4.94 5.54
C VAL A 283 -8.35 -6.24 6.34
N VAL A 284 -8.34 -7.36 5.65
CA VAL A 284 -8.03 -8.66 6.26
C VAL A 284 -6.51 -8.82 6.31
N TYR A 285 -5.98 -8.95 7.52
CA TYR A 285 -4.57 -9.18 7.75
C TYR A 285 -4.29 -10.68 7.91
N LEU A 286 -3.39 -11.20 7.08
CA LEU A 286 -2.92 -12.59 7.09
C LEU A 286 -1.49 -12.63 7.66
N PRO A 287 -1.30 -12.83 8.98
CA PRO A 287 0.04 -12.99 9.56
C PRO A 287 0.79 -14.17 8.92
N GLU A 288 2.09 -14.27 9.15
CA GLU A 288 2.88 -15.43 8.71
C GLU A 288 2.24 -16.75 9.17
N ALA A 289 1.82 -17.58 8.20
CA ALA A 289 1.29 -18.91 8.40
C ALA A 289 1.03 -19.60 7.05
N TYR A 290 0.83 -20.92 7.09
CA TYR A 290 0.19 -21.66 6.02
C TYR A 290 -1.32 -21.68 6.24
N TYR A 291 -2.08 -21.38 5.19
CA TYR A 291 -3.53 -21.27 5.19
C TYR A 291 -4.14 -22.33 4.26
N PRO A 292 -4.40 -23.56 4.75
CA PRO A 292 -5.09 -24.59 3.98
C PRO A 292 -6.47 -24.13 3.55
N LEU A 293 -6.77 -24.18 2.25
CA LEU A 293 -8.06 -23.77 1.69
C LEU A 293 -8.82 -24.99 1.17
N SER A 294 -9.96 -25.30 1.79
CA SER A 294 -10.82 -26.45 1.40
C SER A 294 -11.66 -26.13 0.17
N THR A 295 -11.88 -24.83 -0.04
CA THR A 295 -12.53 -24.17 -1.16
C THR A 295 -11.92 -22.77 -1.32
N PHE A 296 -12.36 -22.02 -2.32
CA PHE A 296 -11.90 -20.66 -2.58
C PHE A 296 -12.46 -19.64 -1.58
N ILE A 297 -11.74 -18.53 -1.43
CA ILE A 297 -12.18 -17.32 -0.73
C ILE A 297 -12.90 -16.40 -1.74
N ILE A 298 -13.98 -15.74 -1.31
CA ILE A 298 -14.76 -14.80 -2.12
C ILE A 298 -14.46 -13.37 -1.63
N PRO A 299 -13.74 -12.55 -2.42
CA PRO A 299 -13.46 -11.16 -2.04
C PRO A 299 -14.72 -10.30 -2.14
N ARG A 300 -14.70 -9.13 -1.48
CA ARG A 300 -15.81 -8.17 -1.42
C ARG A 300 -15.31 -6.76 -1.71
N ASN A 301 -16.21 -5.91 -2.21
CA ASN A 301 -15.89 -4.51 -2.50
C ASN A 301 -15.36 -3.80 -1.25
N ASN A 302 -14.35 -2.96 -1.43
CA ASN A 302 -13.70 -2.19 -0.37
C ASN A 302 -13.01 -3.03 0.73
N VAL A 303 -12.85 -4.34 0.54
CA VAL A 303 -12.14 -5.23 1.48
C VAL A 303 -10.85 -5.72 0.85
N SER A 304 -9.74 -5.21 1.37
CA SER A 304 -8.39 -5.59 0.95
C SER A 304 -7.88 -6.79 1.72
N ILE A 305 -6.98 -7.57 1.13
CA ILE A 305 -6.34 -8.74 1.75
C ILE A 305 -4.84 -8.49 1.75
N VAL A 306 -4.23 -8.39 2.93
CA VAL A 306 -2.81 -8.06 3.07
C VAL A 306 -2.14 -9.10 3.96
N GLY A 307 -1.07 -9.73 3.47
CA GLY A 307 -0.26 -10.64 4.27
C GLY A 307 0.98 -9.99 4.87
N ASP A 308 1.81 -10.82 5.48
CA ASP A 308 3.07 -10.48 6.15
C ASP A 308 4.30 -10.86 5.28
N GLY A 309 4.10 -10.88 3.96
CA GLY A 309 5.09 -11.24 2.95
C GLY A 309 4.96 -12.69 2.46
N ASP A 310 6.04 -13.24 1.89
CA ASP A 310 6.02 -14.54 1.22
C ASP A 310 5.67 -15.73 2.13
N ARG A 311 5.69 -15.53 3.46
CA ARG A 311 5.40 -16.57 4.47
C ARG A 311 3.92 -16.58 4.91
N SER A 312 3.09 -15.68 4.38
CA SER A 312 1.63 -15.81 4.44
C SER A 312 1.16 -16.59 3.22
N VAL A 313 0.96 -17.90 3.34
CA VAL A 313 0.82 -18.81 2.20
C VAL A 313 -0.60 -19.39 2.11
N LEU A 314 -1.37 -18.97 1.12
CA LEU A 314 -2.64 -19.59 0.75
C LEU A 314 -2.40 -20.90 0.02
N LEU A 315 -2.99 -21.99 0.51
CA LEU A 315 -2.82 -23.35 -0.02
C LEU A 315 -4.15 -23.90 -0.58
N PRO A 316 -4.55 -23.54 -1.82
CA PRO A 316 -5.69 -24.16 -2.49
C PRO A 316 -5.48 -25.67 -2.69
N TYR A 317 -6.53 -26.46 -2.41
CA TYR A 317 -6.51 -27.93 -2.51
C TYR A 317 -7.37 -28.44 -3.68
N LYS A 318 -6.91 -29.53 -4.33
CA LYS A 318 -7.60 -30.20 -5.47
C LYS A 318 -7.85 -29.24 -6.64
N GLN A 319 -9.06 -29.21 -7.19
CA GLN A 319 -9.39 -28.42 -8.37
C GLN A 319 -9.88 -27.01 -8.00
N ASN A 320 -9.62 -26.54 -6.78
CA ASN A 320 -10.05 -25.22 -6.34
C ASN A 320 -9.06 -24.14 -6.73
N THR A 321 -9.58 -22.96 -7.06
CA THR A 321 -8.79 -21.72 -7.04
C THR A 321 -8.64 -21.21 -5.61
N ALA A 322 -7.66 -20.36 -5.32
CA ALA A 322 -7.52 -19.78 -3.99
C ALA A 322 -8.54 -18.65 -3.76
N ILE A 323 -8.71 -17.78 -4.74
CA ILE A 323 -9.60 -16.62 -4.67
C ILE A 323 -10.50 -16.59 -5.91
N LYS A 324 -11.83 -16.58 -5.70
CA LYS A 324 -12.82 -16.56 -6.78
C LYS A 324 -13.82 -15.42 -6.63
N TYR A 325 -13.98 -14.63 -7.68
CA TYR A 325 -15.08 -13.70 -7.85
C TYR A 325 -15.57 -13.75 -9.30
N ALA A 326 -16.87 -13.98 -9.50
CA ALA A 326 -17.48 -14.04 -10.82
C ALA A 326 -18.48 -12.90 -10.99
N GLY A 327 -17.97 -11.72 -11.34
CA GLY A 327 -18.78 -10.53 -11.59
C GLY A 327 -19.46 -10.52 -12.96
N THR A 328 -20.11 -9.41 -13.27
CA THR A 328 -20.80 -9.12 -14.54
C THR A 328 -20.56 -7.66 -14.96
N LEU A 329 -21.00 -7.26 -16.16
CA LEU A 329 -20.95 -5.86 -16.62
C LEU A 329 -21.67 -4.85 -15.70
N THR A 330 -22.56 -5.32 -14.82
CA THR A 330 -23.29 -4.48 -13.86
C THR A 330 -22.87 -4.72 -12.42
N ASN A 331 -21.92 -5.62 -12.18
CA ASN A 331 -21.46 -6.01 -10.84
C ASN A 331 -19.96 -6.32 -10.85
N TYR A 332 -19.16 -5.32 -10.48
CA TYR A 332 -17.71 -5.41 -10.41
C TYR A 332 -17.25 -5.69 -8.97
N LEU A 333 -16.11 -6.37 -8.83
CA LEU A 333 -15.30 -6.28 -7.63
C LEU A 333 -14.59 -4.93 -7.63
N GLU A 334 -14.83 -4.09 -6.63
CA GLU A 334 -14.33 -2.70 -6.63
C GLU A 334 -13.48 -2.35 -5.41
N ASN A 335 -12.43 -1.54 -5.63
CA ASN A 335 -11.60 -0.91 -4.61
C ASN A 335 -10.91 -1.91 -3.66
N VAL A 336 -10.23 -2.91 -4.23
CA VAL A 336 -9.54 -3.97 -3.48
C VAL A 336 -8.04 -3.94 -3.74
N LEU A 337 -7.25 -3.94 -2.66
CA LEU A 337 -5.82 -4.26 -2.69
C LEU A 337 -5.62 -5.70 -2.22
N MET A 338 -4.87 -6.48 -2.99
CA MET A 338 -4.31 -7.76 -2.55
C MET A 338 -2.79 -7.64 -2.56
N SER A 339 -2.15 -7.85 -1.40
CA SER A 339 -0.71 -7.61 -1.30
C SER A 339 0.03 -8.43 -0.25
N ASN A 340 1.32 -8.69 -0.51
CA ASN A 340 2.28 -9.28 0.43
C ASN A 340 1.86 -10.67 0.94
N PHE A 341 1.45 -11.57 0.05
CA PHE A 341 1.21 -12.98 0.39
C PHE A 341 1.55 -13.90 -0.78
N THR A 342 1.67 -15.18 -0.48
CA THR A 342 1.90 -16.25 -1.46
C THR A 342 0.62 -17.04 -1.71
N ILE A 343 0.38 -17.43 -2.95
CA ILE A 343 -0.56 -18.51 -3.30
C ILE A 343 0.28 -19.67 -3.84
N ASP A 344 0.25 -20.81 -3.15
CA ASP A 344 0.97 -22.01 -3.60
C ASP A 344 -0.01 -23.12 -4.01
N GLY A 345 -0.04 -23.38 -5.30
CA GLY A 345 -0.88 -24.38 -5.95
C GLY A 345 -0.32 -25.80 -5.90
N GLU A 346 0.73 -26.09 -5.11
CA GLU A 346 1.32 -27.44 -5.02
C GLU A 346 0.25 -28.53 -4.75
N ASN A 347 -0.71 -28.20 -3.88
CA ASN A 347 -1.83 -29.07 -3.49
C ASN A 347 -2.99 -29.10 -4.49
N GLN A 348 -2.92 -28.34 -5.57
CA GLN A 348 -3.87 -28.43 -6.66
C GLN A 348 -3.59 -29.65 -7.53
N VAL A 349 -4.62 -30.44 -7.80
CA VAL A 349 -4.52 -31.68 -8.59
C VAL A 349 -5.78 -31.89 -9.41
N LEU A 350 -5.66 -32.61 -10.53
CA LEU A 350 -6.81 -33.12 -11.26
C LEU A 350 -7.48 -34.23 -10.45
N LEU A 351 -8.81 -34.32 -10.52
CA LEU A 351 -9.51 -35.48 -9.96
C LEU A 351 -9.19 -36.75 -10.78
N PRO A 352 -9.23 -37.96 -10.18
CA PRO A 352 -9.00 -39.19 -10.91
C PRO A 352 -9.90 -39.31 -12.14
N GLY A 353 -9.30 -39.51 -13.32
CA GLY A 353 -10.01 -39.61 -14.60
C GLY A 353 -10.54 -38.29 -15.18
N ALA A 354 -10.32 -37.16 -14.49
CA ALA A 354 -10.74 -35.85 -14.99
C ALA A 354 -9.79 -35.32 -16.06
N GLN A 355 -10.35 -34.60 -17.03
CA GLN A 355 -9.58 -33.80 -17.98
C GLN A 355 -9.08 -32.50 -17.32
N TYR A 356 -8.19 -31.82 -18.03
CA TYR A 356 -7.69 -30.51 -17.63
C TYR A 356 -8.83 -29.52 -17.37
N VAL A 357 -8.71 -28.74 -16.29
CA VAL A 357 -9.70 -27.74 -15.86
C VAL A 357 -9.04 -26.36 -15.80
N PRO A 358 -9.42 -25.41 -16.68
CA PRO A 358 -8.84 -24.05 -16.69
C PRO A 358 -9.09 -23.22 -15.43
N ASP A 359 -10.10 -23.60 -14.63
CA ASP A 359 -10.50 -22.91 -13.39
C ASP A 359 -9.56 -23.19 -12.20
N ILE A 360 -8.59 -24.10 -12.32
CA ILE A 360 -7.59 -24.39 -11.28
C ILE A 360 -6.54 -23.27 -11.22
N LYS A 361 -6.98 -22.06 -10.90
CA LYS A 361 -6.20 -20.83 -10.96
C LYS A 361 -5.66 -20.42 -9.59
N GLY A 362 -4.69 -19.51 -9.54
CA GLY A 362 -4.32 -18.84 -8.29
C GLY A 362 -5.44 -17.88 -7.89
N THR A 363 -5.75 -16.95 -8.80
CA THR A 363 -6.94 -16.10 -8.74
C THR A 363 -7.81 -16.28 -9.98
N TYR A 364 -9.12 -16.32 -9.75
CA TYR A 364 -10.15 -16.27 -10.78
C TYR A 364 -11.06 -15.08 -10.45
N ILE A 365 -10.85 -13.93 -11.10
CA ILE A 365 -11.66 -12.74 -10.84
C ILE A 365 -12.19 -12.20 -12.16
N LYS A 366 -13.50 -12.19 -12.34
CA LYS A 366 -14.15 -11.63 -13.53
C LYS A 366 -14.82 -10.31 -13.19
N HIS A 367 -14.64 -9.28 -14.02
CA HIS A 367 -15.17 -7.92 -13.82
C HIS A 367 -14.67 -7.29 -12.51
N TRP A 368 -13.53 -6.62 -12.57
CA TRP A 368 -12.87 -6.00 -11.43
C TRP A 368 -12.41 -4.59 -11.79
N ARG A 369 -12.60 -3.64 -10.87
CA ARG A 369 -12.36 -2.22 -11.11
C ARG A 369 -11.64 -1.57 -9.94
N ASN A 370 -10.74 -0.63 -10.23
CA ASN A 370 -9.98 0.10 -9.20
C ASN A 370 -9.27 -0.85 -8.23
N CYS A 371 -8.78 -1.98 -8.74
CA CYS A 371 -8.18 -3.04 -7.93
C CYS A 371 -6.69 -3.15 -8.20
N VAL A 372 -5.92 -3.53 -7.17
CA VAL A 372 -4.46 -3.63 -7.24
C VAL A 372 -4.02 -4.98 -6.70
N MET A 373 -3.25 -5.70 -7.52
CA MET A 373 -2.47 -6.87 -7.12
C MET A 373 -1.02 -6.40 -6.99
N ASP A 374 -0.47 -6.41 -5.78
CA ASP A 374 0.87 -5.86 -5.51
C ASP A 374 1.71 -6.82 -4.66
N ARG A 375 2.91 -7.21 -5.11
CA ARG A 375 3.79 -8.10 -4.33
C ARG A 375 3.09 -9.39 -3.90
N ILE A 376 2.38 -10.00 -4.84
CA ILE A 376 1.83 -11.35 -4.67
C ILE A 376 2.81 -12.34 -5.30
N THR A 377 3.13 -13.39 -4.55
CA THR A 377 3.90 -14.53 -5.07
C THR A 377 2.92 -15.66 -5.44
N MET A 378 3.01 -16.23 -6.64
CA MET A 378 2.19 -17.38 -7.04
C MET A 378 3.09 -18.51 -7.54
N LEU A 379 2.98 -19.68 -6.91
CA LEU A 379 3.83 -20.84 -7.18
C LEU A 379 2.99 -22.06 -7.55
N ASN A 380 3.50 -22.91 -8.44
CA ASN A 380 2.98 -24.26 -8.70
C ASN A 380 1.50 -24.34 -9.13
N ILE A 381 0.98 -23.26 -9.71
CA ILE A 381 -0.46 -23.16 -10.03
C ILE A 381 -0.83 -24.15 -11.14
N GLY A 382 -1.94 -24.86 -10.94
CA GLY A 382 -2.39 -25.91 -11.85
C GLY A 382 -2.75 -25.42 -13.26
N ALA A 383 -3.42 -24.28 -13.37
CA ALA A 383 -3.79 -23.63 -14.64
C ALA A 383 -3.19 -22.20 -14.70
N THR A 384 -3.99 -21.18 -14.97
CA THR A 384 -3.52 -19.79 -15.00
C THR A 384 -3.25 -19.29 -13.57
N ALA A 385 -2.08 -18.70 -13.30
CA ALA A 385 -1.78 -18.17 -11.97
C ALA A 385 -2.68 -16.99 -11.61
N LEU A 386 -2.59 -15.89 -12.34
CA LEU A 386 -3.48 -14.74 -12.23
C LEU A 386 -4.39 -14.74 -13.45
N GLY A 387 -5.59 -15.30 -13.31
CA GLY A 387 -6.60 -15.34 -14.37
C GLY A 387 -7.75 -14.41 -14.07
N ASN A 388 -7.47 -13.11 -14.10
CA ASN A 388 -8.44 -12.07 -13.78
C ASN A 388 -8.85 -11.37 -15.06
N ASP A 389 -10.12 -11.44 -15.41
CA ASP A 389 -10.63 -11.02 -16.70
C ASP A 389 -11.51 -9.77 -16.54
N MET A 390 -11.55 -8.92 -17.58
CA MET A 390 -12.36 -7.70 -17.67
C MET A 390 -11.99 -6.68 -16.60
N GLY A 391 -10.72 -6.30 -16.54
CA GLY A 391 -10.20 -5.29 -15.62
C GLY A 391 -10.49 -3.86 -16.11
N ASP A 392 -10.91 -2.98 -15.21
CA ASP A 392 -11.12 -1.55 -15.49
C ASP A 392 -10.39 -0.69 -14.46
N ASN A 393 -9.37 0.06 -14.89
CA ASN A 393 -8.49 0.83 -14.01
C ASN A 393 -7.85 -0.06 -12.93
N CYS A 394 -7.23 -1.15 -13.37
CA CYS A 394 -6.63 -2.16 -12.50
C CYS A 394 -5.12 -2.27 -12.68
N SER A 395 -4.43 -2.75 -11.65
CA SER A 395 -2.97 -2.87 -11.65
C SER A 395 -2.51 -4.25 -11.17
N VAL A 396 -1.53 -4.82 -11.88
CA VAL A 396 -0.77 -6.01 -11.47
C VAL A 396 0.70 -5.64 -11.44
N ILE A 397 1.24 -5.45 -10.23
CA ILE A 397 2.56 -4.85 -10.05
C ILE A 397 3.44 -5.62 -9.07
N ARG A 398 4.73 -5.70 -9.38
CA ARG A 398 5.75 -6.30 -8.49
C ARG A 398 5.43 -7.73 -8.04
N CYS A 399 4.63 -8.46 -8.82
CA CYS A 399 4.30 -9.85 -8.52
C CYS A 399 5.39 -10.79 -9.01
N ARG A 400 5.53 -11.93 -8.33
CA ARG A 400 6.41 -13.04 -8.74
C ARG A 400 5.56 -14.27 -9.03
N ILE A 401 5.65 -14.81 -10.23
CA ILE A 401 4.89 -15.99 -10.63
C ILE A 401 5.84 -17.03 -11.22
N GLU A 402 5.75 -18.27 -10.74
CA GLU A 402 6.61 -19.36 -11.20
C GLU A 402 5.90 -20.71 -11.21
N ASN A 403 6.22 -21.55 -12.21
CA ASN A 403 5.65 -22.89 -12.38
C ASN A 403 4.12 -22.88 -12.53
N TYR A 404 3.63 -22.06 -13.46
CA TYR A 404 2.20 -21.95 -13.79
C TYR A 404 1.80 -22.90 -14.94
N GLY A 405 0.52 -23.27 -15.01
CA GLY A 405 0.01 -24.20 -16.02
C GLY A 405 0.39 -25.66 -15.76
N ARG A 406 0.82 -26.00 -14.54
CA ARG A 406 1.42 -27.30 -14.19
C ARG A 406 0.58 -28.53 -14.58
N LEU A 407 -0.74 -28.41 -14.59
CA LEU A 407 -1.67 -29.51 -14.90
C LEU A 407 -2.13 -29.53 -16.37
N ALA A 408 -1.62 -28.64 -17.20
CA ALA A 408 -2.03 -28.54 -18.60
C ALA A 408 -1.43 -29.68 -19.46
N PRO A 409 -2.21 -30.27 -20.39
CA PRO A 409 -1.78 -31.40 -21.19
C PRO A 409 -0.83 -30.97 -22.32
N ASN A 410 0.04 -31.88 -22.75
CA ASN A 410 0.87 -31.77 -23.98
C ASN A 410 1.65 -30.44 -24.12
N ALA A 411 2.12 -29.88 -23.00
CA ALA A 411 2.73 -28.55 -22.96
C ALA A 411 3.89 -28.36 -23.96
N GLU A 412 4.70 -29.39 -24.17
CA GLU A 412 5.94 -29.32 -24.98
C GLU A 412 5.72 -29.60 -26.47
N SER A 413 4.71 -30.41 -26.82
CA SER A 413 4.44 -30.84 -28.20
C SER A 413 3.31 -30.07 -28.88
N ALA A 414 2.49 -29.33 -28.12
CA ALA A 414 1.35 -28.62 -28.67
C ALA A 414 1.76 -27.48 -29.62
N GLY A 415 1.23 -27.54 -30.85
CA GLY A 415 1.29 -26.46 -31.83
C GLY A 415 0.57 -25.19 -31.36
N ILE A 416 0.65 -24.12 -32.16
CA ILE A 416 0.04 -22.81 -31.82
C ILE A 416 -1.49 -22.89 -31.65
N TRP A 417 -2.14 -23.87 -32.29
CA TRP A 417 -3.58 -24.13 -32.24
C TRP A 417 -4.01 -25.20 -31.24
N GLU A 418 -3.04 -25.91 -30.66
CA GLU A 418 -3.28 -27.00 -29.72
C GLU A 418 -2.99 -26.55 -28.29
N ARG A 419 -2.79 -25.25 -28.09
CA ARG A 419 -2.47 -24.68 -26.78
C ARG A 419 -3.66 -24.87 -25.84
N PRO A 420 -3.43 -25.35 -24.61
CA PRO A 420 -4.50 -25.50 -23.63
C PRO A 420 -5.11 -24.14 -23.29
N LEU A 421 -6.42 -24.08 -23.05
CA LEU A 421 -7.10 -22.86 -22.61
C LEU A 421 -6.52 -22.39 -21.27
N GLY A 422 -6.11 -21.12 -21.17
CA GLY A 422 -5.52 -20.58 -19.95
C GLY A 422 -4.04 -20.95 -19.78
N ALA A 423 -3.68 -21.65 -18.70
CA ALA A 423 -2.32 -22.11 -18.37
C ALA A 423 -1.21 -21.04 -18.45
N SER A 424 -1.54 -19.78 -18.14
CA SER A 424 -0.64 -18.63 -18.26
C SER A 424 -0.26 -18.06 -16.89
N GLY A 425 0.82 -17.28 -16.82
CA GLY A 425 1.22 -16.63 -15.58
C GLY A 425 0.25 -15.50 -15.24
N ILE A 426 0.29 -14.43 -16.02
CA ILE A 426 -0.70 -13.35 -15.99
C ILE A 426 -1.56 -13.50 -17.26
N GLY A 427 -2.75 -14.06 -17.12
CA GLY A 427 -3.71 -14.23 -18.21
C GLY A 427 -4.94 -13.37 -17.97
N ILE A 428 -5.18 -12.40 -18.87
CA ILE A 428 -6.26 -11.44 -18.73
C ILE A 428 -7.16 -11.51 -19.95
N GLY A 429 -8.40 -11.94 -19.73
CA GLY A 429 -9.49 -11.71 -20.67
C GLY A 429 -9.84 -10.23 -20.73
N THR A 430 -10.09 -9.71 -21.94
CA THR A 430 -10.44 -8.30 -22.20
C THR A 430 -11.75 -8.21 -23.00
N GLY A 431 -12.29 -7.00 -23.13
CA GLY A 431 -13.40 -6.69 -24.04
C GLY A 431 -14.79 -6.66 -23.40
N ALA A 432 -14.89 -6.44 -22.09
CA ALA A 432 -16.14 -6.01 -21.45
C ALA A 432 -16.45 -4.54 -21.70
N LEU A 433 -15.44 -3.69 -21.80
CA LEU A 433 -15.54 -2.28 -22.14
C LEU A 433 -14.63 -1.94 -23.34
N ASP A 434 -14.94 -0.85 -24.04
CA ASP A 434 -14.08 -0.35 -25.13
C ASP A 434 -12.75 0.21 -24.59
N ASP A 435 -12.75 0.70 -23.37
CA ASP A 435 -11.59 1.20 -22.63
C ASP A 435 -11.49 0.40 -21.31
N GLU A 436 -10.42 -0.37 -21.16
CA GLU A 436 -10.11 -1.22 -20.01
C GLU A 436 -8.69 -0.92 -19.54
N PRO A 437 -8.45 0.23 -18.87
CA PRO A 437 -7.11 0.60 -18.45
C PRO A 437 -6.52 -0.45 -17.51
N LEU A 438 -5.38 -1.02 -17.90
CA LEU A 438 -4.74 -2.10 -17.16
C LEU A 438 -3.23 -1.90 -17.13
N TYR A 439 -2.66 -1.82 -15.93
CA TYR A 439 -1.24 -1.57 -15.72
C TYR A 439 -0.55 -2.84 -15.22
N ILE A 440 0.37 -3.39 -16.00
CA ILE A 440 1.11 -4.62 -15.70
C ILE A 440 2.59 -4.28 -15.62
N ALA A 441 3.10 -4.04 -14.42
CA ALA A 441 4.45 -3.46 -14.28
C ALA A 441 5.35 -4.17 -13.28
N PHE A 442 6.63 -4.29 -13.64
CA PHE A 442 7.70 -4.78 -12.76
C PHE A 442 7.45 -6.20 -12.22
N ASN A 443 6.71 -7.03 -12.95
CA ASN A 443 6.46 -8.41 -12.58
C ASN A 443 7.59 -9.31 -13.06
N THR A 444 7.83 -10.39 -12.32
CA THR A 444 8.70 -11.49 -12.75
C THR A 444 7.86 -12.73 -12.91
N VAL A 445 7.72 -13.21 -14.15
CA VAL A 445 6.91 -14.38 -14.48
C VAL A 445 7.76 -15.38 -15.26
N LYS A 446 7.90 -16.58 -14.69
CA LYS A 446 8.88 -17.57 -15.17
C LYS A 446 8.29 -18.97 -15.24
N ASN A 447 8.83 -19.78 -16.15
CA ASN A 447 8.71 -21.24 -16.17
C ASN A 447 7.24 -21.69 -16.13
N GLY A 448 6.58 -21.77 -17.28
CA GLY A 448 5.23 -22.30 -17.31
C GLY A 448 4.76 -22.68 -18.70
N THR A 449 3.54 -23.19 -18.78
CA THR A 449 3.07 -23.86 -20.00
C THR A 449 2.84 -22.90 -21.16
N ASN A 450 1.92 -21.93 -21.03
CA ASN A 450 1.58 -21.01 -22.12
C ASN A 450 2.40 -19.72 -22.04
N PHE A 451 1.87 -18.68 -21.44
CA PHE A 451 2.43 -17.33 -21.61
C PHE A 451 2.73 -16.75 -20.23
N PRO A 452 3.93 -16.19 -19.99
CA PRO A 452 4.16 -15.39 -18.80
C PRO A 452 3.19 -14.21 -18.72
N LEU A 453 2.94 -13.52 -19.85
CA LEU A 453 1.90 -12.50 -19.97
C LEU A 453 1.03 -12.73 -21.21
N PHE A 454 -0.28 -12.66 -21.04
CA PHE A 454 -1.26 -12.89 -22.07
C PHE A 454 -2.49 -12.00 -21.92
N LEU A 455 -2.87 -11.36 -23.02
CA LEU A 455 -4.12 -10.60 -23.16
C LEU A 455 -4.92 -11.22 -24.32
N GLU A 456 -6.17 -11.62 -24.07
CA GLU A 456 -7.07 -12.09 -25.14
C GLU A 456 -8.47 -11.49 -25.00
N PRO A 457 -9.15 -11.15 -26.10
CA PRO A 457 -10.55 -10.74 -26.06
C PRO A 457 -11.46 -11.93 -25.75
N GLN A 458 -12.46 -11.70 -24.92
CA GLN A 458 -13.44 -12.68 -24.49
C GLN A 458 -14.84 -12.21 -24.94
N GLY A 459 -15.12 -12.32 -26.25
CA GLY A 459 -16.38 -11.87 -26.85
C GLY A 459 -16.27 -10.93 -28.05
N GLY A 460 -15.07 -10.78 -28.64
CA GLY A 460 -14.85 -10.11 -29.93
C GLY A 460 -14.63 -8.60 -29.92
N GLY A 461 -14.80 -7.93 -28.77
CA GLY A 461 -14.41 -6.52 -28.57
C GLY A 461 -12.90 -6.37 -28.42
N ALA A 462 -12.32 -5.29 -28.95
CA ALA A 462 -10.91 -4.97 -28.82
C ALA A 462 -10.72 -3.86 -27.78
N ALA A 463 -10.50 -4.24 -26.52
CA ALA A 463 -10.32 -3.29 -25.45
C ALA A 463 -9.06 -2.44 -25.63
N ARG A 464 -9.10 -1.21 -25.11
CA ARG A 464 -8.00 -0.24 -25.14
C ARG A 464 -7.41 0.01 -23.76
N GLY A 465 -6.17 0.49 -23.71
CA GLY A 465 -5.57 1.04 -22.48
C GLY A 465 -4.73 0.06 -21.66
N ALA A 466 -4.40 -1.13 -22.18
CA ALA A 466 -3.45 -2.02 -21.53
C ALA A 466 -2.00 -1.53 -21.71
N ILE A 467 -1.22 -1.59 -20.63
CA ILE A 467 0.17 -1.12 -20.58
C ILE A 467 1.01 -2.14 -19.79
N ALA A 468 2.07 -2.66 -20.40
CA ALA A 468 3.02 -3.59 -19.80
C ALA A 468 4.44 -3.00 -19.75
N VAL A 469 4.96 -2.75 -18.55
CA VAL A 469 6.24 -2.03 -18.36
C VAL A 469 7.23 -2.77 -17.48
N GLY A 470 8.47 -2.92 -17.94
CA GLY A 470 9.57 -3.36 -17.09
C GLY A 470 9.43 -4.78 -16.52
N ASN A 471 8.65 -5.65 -17.18
CA ASN A 471 8.44 -7.03 -16.74
C ASN A 471 9.57 -7.95 -17.20
N VAL A 472 9.79 -9.04 -16.45
CA VAL A 472 10.66 -10.16 -16.83
C VAL A 472 9.78 -11.37 -17.11
N LEU A 473 9.76 -11.81 -18.38
CA LEU A 473 8.80 -12.77 -18.93
C LEU A 473 9.57 -13.93 -19.60
N MET A 474 9.68 -15.08 -18.93
CA MET A 474 10.63 -16.12 -19.34
C MET A 474 10.08 -17.55 -19.24
N GLY A 475 10.65 -18.46 -20.04
CA GLY A 475 10.42 -19.90 -19.89
C GLY A 475 8.99 -20.36 -20.20
N GLY A 476 8.28 -19.65 -21.08
CA GLY A 476 6.98 -20.05 -21.61
C GLY A 476 6.97 -20.25 -23.13
N TYR A 477 5.79 -20.51 -23.68
CA TYR A 477 5.55 -20.58 -25.13
C TYR A 477 5.74 -19.22 -25.81
N ALA A 478 5.20 -18.13 -25.25
CA ALA A 478 5.60 -16.80 -25.66
C ALA A 478 5.72 -15.89 -24.45
N GLY A 479 6.79 -15.09 -24.36
CA GLY A 479 7.03 -14.21 -23.22
C GLY A 479 5.86 -13.24 -23.01
N LEU A 480 5.42 -12.61 -24.09
CA LEU A 480 4.25 -11.75 -24.13
C LEU A 480 3.38 -12.14 -25.33
N ALA A 481 2.09 -12.35 -25.09
CA ALA A 481 1.11 -12.66 -26.13
C ALA A 481 -0.03 -11.62 -26.16
N ASP A 482 -0.17 -10.95 -27.31
CA ASP A 482 -1.22 -9.95 -27.59
C ASP A 482 -2.19 -10.49 -28.64
N CYS A 483 -3.42 -10.76 -28.19
CA CYS A 483 -4.41 -11.48 -28.97
C CYS A 483 -5.65 -10.66 -29.33
N GLY A 484 -5.53 -9.32 -29.31
CA GLY A 484 -6.57 -8.47 -29.87
C GLY A 484 -6.74 -7.14 -29.16
N VAL A 485 -5.75 -6.70 -28.39
CA VAL A 485 -5.81 -5.42 -27.71
C VAL A 485 -5.55 -4.30 -28.71
N ASP A 486 -6.27 -3.20 -28.51
CA ASP A 486 -6.17 -2.00 -29.33
C ASP A 486 -5.34 -0.94 -28.60
N GLY A 487 -4.20 -0.56 -29.15
CA GLY A 487 -3.32 0.41 -28.50
C GLY A 487 -2.44 -0.17 -27.37
N PHE A 488 -2.14 -1.48 -27.38
CA PHE A 488 -1.32 -2.10 -26.33
C PHE A 488 0.10 -1.51 -26.29
N GLN A 489 0.56 -1.09 -25.12
CA GLN A 489 1.94 -0.60 -24.94
C GLN A 489 2.78 -1.61 -24.16
N ALA A 490 3.84 -2.12 -24.78
CA ALA A 490 4.82 -2.99 -24.15
C ALA A 490 6.21 -2.31 -24.14
N ILE A 491 6.63 -1.80 -22.98
CA ILE A 491 7.79 -0.92 -22.85
C ILE A 491 8.83 -1.48 -21.88
N GLY A 492 10.09 -1.60 -22.31
CA GLY A 492 11.20 -1.94 -21.40
C GLY A 492 11.13 -3.35 -20.79
N ASN A 493 10.39 -4.28 -21.41
CA ASN A 493 10.24 -5.64 -20.90
C ASN A 493 11.39 -6.54 -21.37
N GLN A 494 11.64 -7.62 -20.62
CA GLN A 494 12.61 -8.66 -20.95
C GLN A 494 11.88 -9.96 -21.26
N MET A 495 11.94 -10.42 -22.51
CA MET A 495 11.30 -11.64 -22.99
C MET A 495 12.37 -12.62 -23.46
N ARG A 496 12.72 -13.58 -22.59
CA ARG A 496 13.87 -14.46 -22.80
C ARG A 496 13.57 -15.93 -22.56
N LEU A 497 14.27 -16.81 -23.27
CA LEU A 497 14.18 -18.26 -23.07
C LEU A 497 12.75 -18.80 -23.26
N ASN A 498 11.94 -18.13 -24.08
CA ASN A 498 10.62 -18.62 -24.47
C ASN A 498 10.71 -19.32 -25.83
N LYS A 499 9.60 -19.85 -26.34
CA LYS A 499 9.54 -20.24 -27.76
C LYS A 499 9.49 -19.01 -28.67
N PHE A 500 8.64 -18.04 -28.33
CA PHE A 500 8.60 -16.72 -28.97
C PHE A 500 8.80 -15.61 -27.94
N GLY A 501 9.48 -14.52 -28.29
CA GLY A 501 9.58 -13.37 -27.39
C GLY A 501 8.23 -12.65 -27.26
N ILE A 502 7.82 -12.02 -28.36
CA ILE A 502 6.49 -11.40 -28.54
C ILE A 502 5.71 -12.25 -29.54
N LEU A 503 4.49 -12.64 -29.18
CA LEU A 503 3.55 -13.32 -30.05
C LEU A 503 2.30 -12.46 -30.23
N ARG A 504 1.98 -12.11 -31.48
CA ARG A 504 0.66 -11.55 -31.80
C ARG A 504 -0.11 -12.54 -32.63
N TYR A 505 -1.23 -13.04 -32.11
CA TYR A 505 -1.99 -14.09 -32.77
C TYR A 505 -3.45 -14.16 -32.31
N PRO A 506 -4.31 -15.01 -32.90
CA PRO A 506 -5.74 -15.07 -32.54
C PRO A 506 -6.14 -15.57 -31.13
N GLY A 507 -5.20 -15.89 -30.24
CA GLY A 507 -5.51 -16.34 -28.88
C GLY A 507 -5.78 -17.84 -28.75
N THR A 508 -5.96 -18.31 -27.51
CA THR A 508 -6.10 -19.75 -27.22
C THR A 508 -7.50 -20.29 -27.54
N ASN A 509 -8.50 -19.42 -27.49
CA ASN A 509 -9.88 -19.70 -27.90
C ASN A 509 -10.13 -19.48 -29.41
N ASN A 510 -9.14 -18.94 -30.14
CA ASN A 510 -9.29 -18.50 -31.53
C ASN A 510 -10.41 -17.46 -31.75
N ASP A 511 -10.79 -16.70 -30.73
CA ASP A 511 -11.79 -15.62 -30.85
C ASP A 511 -11.16 -14.26 -31.16
N GLY A 512 -9.87 -14.10 -30.87
CA GLY A 512 -9.10 -12.88 -31.05
C GLY A 512 -8.46 -12.73 -32.43
N LYS A 513 -7.55 -11.76 -32.54
CA LYS A 513 -6.72 -11.45 -33.72
C LYS A 513 -5.38 -10.89 -33.23
N PRO A 514 -4.30 -10.85 -34.05
CA PRO A 514 -3.16 -10.01 -33.71
C PRO A 514 -3.62 -8.60 -33.29
N GLY A 515 -3.12 -8.10 -32.16
CA GLY A 515 -3.44 -6.75 -31.68
C GLY A 515 -3.07 -5.67 -32.70
N ARG A 516 -3.65 -4.49 -32.50
CA ARG A 516 -3.56 -3.36 -33.44
C ARG A 516 -3.22 -2.08 -32.72
N ARG A 517 -2.57 -1.14 -33.41
CA ARG A 517 -2.12 0.15 -32.85
C ARG A 517 -1.17 -0.03 -31.66
N ALA A 518 -0.55 -1.20 -31.55
CA ALA A 518 0.34 -1.56 -30.47
C ALA A 518 1.72 -0.92 -30.64
N GLN A 519 2.38 -0.67 -29.51
CA GLN A 519 3.71 -0.10 -29.42
C GLN A 519 4.60 -1.00 -28.57
N PHE A 520 5.61 -1.59 -29.19
CA PHE A 520 6.63 -2.43 -28.57
C PHE A 520 7.95 -1.64 -28.55
N ILE A 521 8.27 -1.03 -27.41
CA ILE A 521 9.34 -0.03 -27.29
C ILE A 521 10.41 -0.46 -26.28
N SER A 522 11.69 -0.35 -26.65
CA SER A 522 12.84 -0.53 -25.74
C SER A 522 12.88 -1.89 -25.01
N ASN A 523 12.33 -2.93 -25.61
CA ASN A 523 12.33 -4.27 -25.02
C ASN A 523 13.63 -5.03 -25.32
N ILE A 524 13.96 -6.00 -24.45
CA ILE A 524 15.01 -6.99 -24.69
C ILE A 524 14.34 -8.33 -24.99
N ILE A 525 14.50 -8.79 -26.22
CA ILE A 525 13.89 -10.01 -26.76
C ILE A 525 15.03 -10.93 -27.17
N ASP A 526 15.40 -11.86 -26.29
CA ASP A 526 16.67 -12.57 -26.41
C ASP A 526 16.55 -14.08 -26.16
N SER A 527 17.31 -14.87 -26.92
CA SER A 527 17.49 -16.31 -26.67
C SER A 527 16.18 -17.10 -26.64
N ASN A 528 15.21 -16.73 -27.48
CA ASN A 528 13.98 -17.51 -27.66
C ASN A 528 14.23 -18.63 -28.69
N THR A 529 13.59 -19.80 -28.53
CA THR A 529 13.93 -20.99 -29.32
C THR A 529 13.48 -20.91 -30.78
N GLU A 530 12.51 -20.06 -31.11
CA GLU A 530 12.12 -19.74 -32.47
C GLU A 530 12.32 -18.25 -32.78
N HIS A 531 11.25 -17.46 -32.88
CA HIS A 531 11.32 -16.06 -33.32
C HIS A 531 11.40 -15.10 -32.13
N GLY A 532 12.08 -13.97 -32.33
CA GLY A 532 12.02 -12.87 -31.36
C GLY A 532 10.61 -12.28 -31.31
N VAL A 533 10.16 -11.73 -32.43
CA VAL A 533 8.78 -11.27 -32.64
C VAL A 533 8.12 -12.19 -33.67
N TYR A 534 6.96 -12.73 -33.35
CA TYR A 534 6.13 -13.50 -34.27
C TYR A 534 4.72 -12.93 -34.34
N SER A 535 4.33 -12.38 -35.49
CA SER A 535 2.95 -11.99 -35.76
C SER A 535 2.33 -13.00 -36.72
N TYR A 536 1.33 -13.73 -36.24
CA TYR A 536 0.76 -14.87 -36.94
C TYR A 536 -0.76 -14.78 -36.99
N SER A 537 -1.37 -15.15 -38.12
CA SER A 537 -2.83 -15.21 -38.22
C SER A 537 -3.31 -16.17 -39.32
N THR A 538 -4.42 -16.85 -39.04
CA THR A 538 -5.25 -17.64 -39.97
C THR A 538 -6.57 -16.96 -40.30
N LYS A 539 -6.81 -15.76 -39.75
CA LYS A 539 -8.06 -15.04 -39.94
C LYS A 539 -8.19 -14.60 -41.38
N THR A 540 -9.42 -14.61 -41.89
CA THR A 540 -9.76 -14.23 -43.27
C THR A 540 -10.13 -12.76 -43.37
N ASP A 541 -10.51 -12.15 -42.25
CA ASP A 541 -10.91 -10.76 -42.20
C ASP A 541 -9.69 -9.81 -42.19
N PRO A 542 -9.86 -8.55 -42.66
CA PRO A 542 -8.76 -7.59 -42.70
C PRO A 542 -8.16 -7.30 -41.33
N LEU A 543 -6.83 -7.43 -41.21
CA LEU A 543 -6.07 -7.00 -40.04
C LEU A 543 -5.86 -5.48 -40.08
N ILE A 544 -6.77 -4.72 -39.48
CA ILE A 544 -6.73 -3.25 -39.48
C ILE A 544 -5.76 -2.68 -38.45
N GLY A 545 -5.22 -1.49 -38.75
CA GLY A 545 -4.38 -0.72 -37.85
C GLY A 545 -2.95 -0.57 -38.36
N TRP A 546 -2.06 -0.25 -37.43
CA TRP A 546 -0.62 -0.09 -37.59
C TRP A 546 0.02 -0.60 -36.30
N ASN A 547 1.30 -0.95 -36.30
CA ASN A 547 2.01 -1.21 -35.04
C ASN A 547 3.46 -0.78 -35.14
N ILE A 548 4.06 -0.48 -34.00
CA ILE A 548 5.41 0.06 -33.92
C ILE A 548 6.29 -0.88 -33.09
N TYR A 549 7.38 -1.32 -33.70
CA TYR A 549 8.48 -2.00 -33.04
C TYR A 549 9.67 -1.06 -33.05
N SER A 550 9.97 -0.42 -31.91
CA SER A 550 11.03 0.59 -31.86
C SER A 550 12.02 0.42 -30.72
N GLN A 551 13.29 0.70 -30.99
CA GLN A 551 14.37 0.72 -30.00
C GLN A 551 14.57 -0.61 -29.24
N ASN A 552 14.12 -1.73 -29.81
CA ASN A 552 14.26 -3.04 -29.18
C ASN A 552 15.63 -3.66 -29.46
N GLN A 553 16.07 -4.54 -28.56
CA GLN A 553 17.17 -5.48 -28.79
C GLN A 553 16.56 -6.85 -29.06
N ILE A 554 16.70 -7.36 -30.28
CA ILE A 554 16.09 -8.61 -30.76
C ILE A 554 17.21 -9.57 -31.18
N THR A 555 17.60 -10.46 -30.28
CA THR A 555 18.91 -11.09 -30.33
C THR A 555 18.89 -12.59 -30.07
N ASN A 556 19.79 -13.32 -30.73
CA ASN A 556 20.07 -14.73 -30.44
C ASN A 556 18.83 -15.66 -30.44
N ASN A 557 17.77 -15.30 -31.19
CA ASN A 557 16.59 -16.14 -31.30
C ASN A 557 16.85 -17.26 -32.32
N GLY A 558 16.26 -18.44 -32.13
CA GLY A 558 16.59 -19.66 -32.88
C GLY A 558 16.25 -19.62 -34.38
N LYS A 559 15.36 -18.72 -34.80
CA LYS A 559 14.98 -18.46 -36.21
C LYS A 559 15.13 -16.97 -36.53
N ASP A 560 14.06 -16.29 -36.92
CA ASP A 560 14.11 -14.88 -37.31
C ASP A 560 14.06 -13.93 -36.10
N GLY A 561 14.65 -12.75 -36.24
CA GLY A 561 14.45 -11.66 -35.28
C GLY A 561 12.98 -11.22 -35.24
N VAL A 562 12.45 -10.79 -36.38
CA VAL A 562 11.03 -10.42 -36.57
C VAL A 562 10.44 -11.24 -37.71
N ASN A 563 9.31 -11.92 -37.47
CA ASN A 563 8.61 -12.70 -38.48
C ASN A 563 7.12 -12.35 -38.53
N PHE A 564 6.62 -12.07 -39.74
CA PHE A 564 5.20 -11.91 -40.04
C PHE A 564 4.73 -13.06 -40.93
N ARG A 565 3.67 -13.74 -40.49
CA ARG A 565 3.08 -14.89 -41.20
C ARG A 565 1.56 -14.87 -41.12
N TYR A 566 0.93 -14.23 -42.08
CA TYR A 566 -0.51 -14.25 -42.32
C TYR A 566 -0.80 -15.23 -43.45
N ILE A 567 -1.34 -16.40 -43.11
CA ILE A 567 -1.39 -17.53 -44.05
C ILE A 567 -2.59 -17.48 -44.98
N ASP A 568 -3.59 -16.65 -44.68
CA ASP A 568 -4.72 -16.44 -45.58
C ASP A 568 -4.27 -15.57 -46.77
N GLU A 569 -4.53 -16.07 -47.98
CA GLU A 569 -4.12 -15.43 -49.24
C GLU A 569 -4.81 -14.09 -49.51
N ASN A 570 -5.84 -13.73 -48.73
CA ASN A 570 -6.57 -12.47 -48.87
C ASN A 570 -6.12 -11.41 -47.87
N VAL A 571 -5.32 -11.77 -46.87
CA VAL A 571 -4.93 -10.85 -45.78
C VAL A 571 -3.63 -10.13 -46.11
N VAL A 572 -3.69 -8.80 -46.07
CA VAL A 572 -2.54 -7.91 -46.26
C VAL A 572 -1.84 -7.64 -44.93
N MET A 573 -0.52 -7.45 -44.98
CA MET A 573 0.25 -6.82 -43.91
C MET A 573 0.30 -5.32 -44.22
N GLN A 574 -0.17 -4.47 -43.30
CA GLN A 574 -0.29 -3.03 -43.58
C GLN A 574 0.15 -2.15 -42.43
N ASN A 575 0.77 -1.01 -42.75
CA ASN A 575 1.12 0.06 -41.81
C ASN A 575 2.02 -0.37 -40.63
N GLU A 576 2.82 -1.41 -40.81
CA GLU A 576 3.75 -1.88 -39.77
C GLU A 576 5.05 -1.08 -39.83
N THR A 577 5.55 -0.66 -38.66
CA THR A 577 6.82 0.07 -38.53
C THR A 577 7.80 -0.73 -37.68
N VAL A 578 8.95 -1.07 -38.25
CA VAL A 578 10.10 -1.65 -37.55
C VAL A 578 11.23 -0.64 -37.63
N ASP A 579 11.43 0.14 -36.56
CA ASP A 579 12.33 1.30 -36.58
C ASP A 579 13.38 1.28 -35.45
N SER A 580 14.62 1.68 -35.76
CA SER A 580 15.65 1.92 -34.75
C SER A 580 15.96 0.73 -33.83
N ASN A 581 15.75 -0.51 -34.30
CA ASN A 581 16.03 -1.72 -33.51
C ASN A 581 17.46 -2.22 -33.72
N HIS A 582 17.96 -2.96 -32.74
CA HIS A 582 19.14 -3.81 -32.88
C HIS A 582 18.70 -5.27 -33.09
N ILE A 583 18.89 -5.81 -34.30
CA ILE A 583 18.41 -7.15 -34.69
C ILE A 583 19.60 -8.01 -35.13
N TYR A 584 20.08 -8.90 -34.26
CA TYR A 584 21.33 -9.59 -34.53
C TYR A 584 21.48 -10.97 -33.92
N GLY A 585 22.36 -11.78 -34.50
CA GLY A 585 22.68 -13.10 -33.99
C GLY A 585 21.51 -14.09 -34.05
N ASN A 586 20.43 -13.77 -34.77
CA ASN A 586 19.29 -14.67 -34.90
C ASN A 586 19.61 -15.83 -35.87
N GLY A 587 18.95 -16.96 -35.70
CA GLY A 587 19.20 -18.21 -36.41
C GLY A 587 19.00 -18.16 -37.92
N ARG A 588 18.09 -17.31 -38.41
CA ARG A 588 17.77 -17.14 -39.84
C ARG A 588 17.79 -15.67 -40.26
N HIS A 589 16.65 -15.01 -40.47
CA HIS A 589 16.62 -13.65 -40.99
C HIS A 589 16.62 -12.60 -39.87
N GLY A 590 17.02 -11.38 -40.18
CA GLY A 590 16.76 -10.23 -39.29
C GLY A 590 15.26 -9.94 -39.25
N ILE A 591 14.71 -9.53 -40.38
CA ILE A 591 13.27 -9.29 -40.60
C ILE A 591 12.79 -10.22 -41.72
N ASN A 592 11.71 -10.96 -41.49
CA ASN A 592 11.11 -11.87 -42.46
C ASN A 592 9.61 -11.63 -42.60
N ILE A 593 9.15 -11.46 -43.83
CA ILE A 593 7.73 -11.51 -44.16
C ILE A 593 7.53 -12.84 -44.87
N GLU A 594 7.08 -13.83 -44.11
CA GLU A 594 6.96 -15.22 -44.52
C GLU A 594 5.71 -15.46 -45.36
N ALA A 595 4.59 -14.86 -44.97
CA ALA A 595 3.32 -15.00 -45.68
C ALA A 595 2.43 -13.77 -45.43
N ALA A 596 1.83 -13.30 -46.52
CA ALA A 596 0.69 -12.39 -46.59
C ALA A 596 0.28 -12.30 -48.08
N LYS A 597 -0.89 -11.74 -48.37
CA LYS A 597 -1.28 -11.37 -49.74
C LYS A 597 -0.29 -10.37 -50.35
N GLU A 598 0.00 -9.32 -49.59
CA GLU A 598 0.80 -8.17 -49.98
C GLU A 598 1.23 -7.40 -48.72
N VAL A 599 2.38 -6.73 -48.78
CA VAL A 599 2.85 -5.78 -47.79
C VAL A 599 2.61 -4.37 -48.30
N ILE A 600 1.86 -3.57 -47.55
CA ILE A 600 1.42 -2.24 -47.98
C ILE A 600 1.78 -1.19 -46.93
N ASN A 601 2.43 -0.10 -47.34
CA ASN A 601 2.72 1.04 -46.48
C ASN A 601 3.46 0.64 -45.18
N CYS A 602 4.43 -0.27 -45.28
CA CYS A 602 5.25 -0.71 -44.15
C CYS A 602 6.66 -0.14 -44.24
N ASP A 603 7.22 0.22 -43.08
CA ASP A 603 8.49 0.92 -42.96
C ASP A 603 9.47 0.15 -42.09
N PHE A 604 10.61 -0.25 -42.68
CA PHE A 604 11.73 -0.89 -42.00
C PHE A 604 12.93 0.05 -42.03
N THR A 605 13.05 0.90 -41.00
CA THR A 605 13.91 2.09 -41.04
C THR A 605 14.89 2.17 -39.89
N ASN A 606 16.07 2.75 -40.12
CA ASN A 606 17.05 3.07 -39.08
C ASN A 606 17.51 1.86 -38.22
N ASN A 607 17.24 0.62 -38.64
CA ASN A 607 17.60 -0.56 -37.87
C ASN A 607 19.08 -0.87 -38.05
N LYS A 608 19.70 -1.40 -36.99
CA LYS A 608 21.00 -2.05 -37.07
C LYS A 608 20.76 -3.56 -37.11
N ILE A 609 20.99 -4.16 -38.27
CA ILE A 609 20.75 -5.58 -38.53
C ILE A 609 22.09 -6.25 -38.82
N TRP A 610 22.53 -7.21 -38.00
CA TRP A 610 23.82 -7.84 -38.26
C TRP A 610 23.98 -9.28 -37.81
N GLY A 611 24.84 -10.02 -38.52
CA GLY A 611 25.28 -11.36 -38.11
C GLY A 611 24.14 -12.34 -37.82
N ASN A 612 23.00 -12.20 -38.49
CA ASN A 612 21.94 -13.20 -38.49
C ASN A 612 22.34 -14.37 -39.40
N GLY A 613 21.52 -15.43 -39.43
CA GLY A 613 21.78 -16.65 -40.19
C GLY A 613 22.64 -17.65 -39.41
N LYS A 614 22.53 -17.67 -38.08
CA LYS A 614 23.38 -18.49 -37.20
C LYS A 614 23.15 -19.99 -37.30
N ASN A 615 21.93 -20.40 -37.60
CA ASN A 615 21.52 -21.81 -37.63
C ASN A 615 21.22 -22.28 -39.05
N GLU A 616 20.69 -21.39 -39.89
CA GLU A 616 20.35 -21.62 -41.29
C GLU A 616 20.64 -20.37 -42.12
N LEU A 617 20.76 -20.52 -43.44
CA LEU A 617 21.07 -19.40 -44.33
C LEU A 617 20.03 -18.27 -44.17
N GLY A 618 20.52 -17.10 -43.76
CA GLY A 618 19.71 -15.96 -43.37
C GLY A 618 19.99 -14.71 -44.19
N ASN A 619 19.09 -13.73 -44.15
CA ASN A 619 19.22 -12.42 -44.83
C ASN A 619 18.95 -11.31 -43.82
N GLY A 620 19.38 -10.09 -44.11
CA GLY A 620 19.02 -8.93 -43.30
C GLY A 620 17.50 -8.71 -43.29
N VAL A 621 16.94 -8.44 -44.48
CA VAL A 621 15.49 -8.39 -44.73
C VAL A 621 15.12 -9.42 -45.80
N ASN A 622 14.08 -10.21 -45.57
CA ASN A 622 13.66 -11.32 -46.44
C ASN A 622 12.16 -11.31 -46.73
N SER A 623 11.77 -11.51 -48.00
CA SER A 623 10.40 -11.88 -48.35
C SER A 623 10.26 -12.41 -49.78
N SER A 624 9.23 -13.23 -50.02
CA SER A 624 8.71 -13.56 -51.35
C SER A 624 7.35 -12.91 -51.64
N VAL A 625 6.79 -12.16 -50.69
CA VAL A 625 5.49 -11.48 -50.80
C VAL A 625 5.65 -10.18 -51.60
N PRO A 626 4.65 -9.75 -52.40
CA PRO A 626 4.66 -8.44 -53.06
C PRO A 626 4.65 -7.26 -52.08
N PHE A 627 5.31 -6.15 -52.44
CA PHE A 627 5.40 -4.93 -51.64
C PHE A 627 4.88 -3.73 -52.44
N THR A 628 4.04 -2.91 -51.80
CA THR A 628 3.51 -1.67 -52.37
C THR A 628 3.65 -0.50 -51.40
N ALA A 629 4.23 0.61 -51.85
CA ALA A 629 4.41 1.84 -51.07
C ALA A 629 5.18 1.61 -49.75
N CYS A 630 6.20 0.75 -49.75
CA CYS A 630 6.99 0.40 -48.56
C CYS A 630 8.37 1.06 -48.57
N SER A 631 8.97 1.18 -47.39
CA SER A 631 10.36 1.66 -47.26
C SER A 631 11.25 0.69 -46.48
N ILE A 632 12.45 0.46 -47.00
CA ILE A 632 13.56 -0.21 -46.33
C ILE A 632 14.73 0.76 -46.39
N ASN A 633 14.79 1.72 -45.46
CA ASN A 633 15.70 2.86 -45.58
C ASN A 633 16.60 3.07 -44.35
N ASN A 634 17.73 3.74 -44.57
CA ASN A 634 18.65 4.18 -43.50
C ASN A 634 19.16 3.07 -42.56
N ASN A 635 19.03 1.81 -42.93
CA ASN A 635 19.45 0.69 -42.09
C ASN A 635 20.98 0.49 -42.16
N LYS A 636 21.56 -0.08 -41.11
CA LYS A 636 22.92 -0.62 -41.11
C LYS A 636 22.82 -2.14 -41.16
N ILE A 637 22.97 -2.72 -42.35
CA ILE A 637 22.77 -4.16 -42.59
C ILE A 637 24.11 -4.82 -42.87
N ARG A 638 24.69 -5.48 -41.87
CA ARG A 638 26.10 -5.88 -41.92
C ARG A 638 26.33 -7.32 -41.52
N ASP A 639 27.40 -7.90 -42.01
CA ASP A 639 28.03 -9.04 -41.35
C ASP A 639 29.51 -8.76 -41.18
N THR A 640 29.91 -8.53 -39.93
CA THR A 640 31.29 -8.14 -39.59
C THR A 640 32.04 -9.28 -38.92
N GLN A 641 31.54 -10.51 -39.06
CA GLN A 641 32.09 -11.68 -38.39
C GLN A 641 33.15 -12.36 -39.26
N ALA A 642 34.10 -13.06 -38.64
CA ALA A 642 35.14 -13.79 -39.37
C ALA A 642 34.55 -14.88 -40.28
N THR A 643 33.51 -15.56 -39.79
CA THR A 643 32.67 -16.46 -40.59
C THR A 643 31.37 -15.75 -40.89
N VAL A 644 31.17 -15.40 -42.15
CA VAL A 644 29.95 -14.73 -42.63
C VAL A 644 28.76 -15.69 -42.53
N THR A 645 27.67 -15.25 -41.92
CA THR A 645 26.43 -16.03 -41.72
C THR A 645 25.23 -15.41 -42.44
N GLN A 646 25.22 -14.09 -42.64
CA GLN A 646 24.17 -13.36 -43.33
C GLN A 646 24.47 -13.28 -44.84
N GLN A 647 23.50 -13.70 -45.66
CA GLN A 647 23.62 -13.85 -47.11
C GLN A 647 23.47 -12.51 -47.83
N TYR A 648 22.25 -12.02 -48.03
CA TYR A 648 21.97 -10.73 -48.64
C TYR A 648 21.54 -9.70 -47.57
N PRO A 649 21.90 -8.41 -47.73
CA PRO A 649 21.32 -7.33 -46.95
C PRO A 649 19.78 -7.28 -47.09
N VAL A 650 19.30 -7.34 -48.33
CA VAL A 650 17.87 -7.34 -48.68
C VAL A 650 17.64 -8.38 -49.77
N ASN A 651 16.73 -9.31 -49.52
CA ASN A 651 16.33 -10.38 -50.43
C ASN A 651 14.81 -10.36 -50.62
N LEU A 652 14.34 -9.84 -51.76
CA LEU A 652 12.92 -9.70 -52.09
C LEU A 652 12.61 -10.36 -53.45
N ALA A 653 11.72 -11.35 -53.45
CA ALA A 653 11.31 -12.07 -54.65
C ALA A 653 9.90 -11.71 -55.16
N GLY A 654 9.08 -11.04 -54.34
CA GLY A 654 7.77 -10.56 -54.75
C GLY A 654 7.84 -9.33 -55.66
N ALA A 655 6.74 -9.01 -56.34
CA ALA A 655 6.64 -7.79 -57.14
C ALA A 655 6.74 -6.54 -56.23
N LEU A 656 7.45 -5.52 -56.69
CA LEU A 656 7.71 -4.28 -55.96
C LEU A 656 7.11 -3.10 -56.71
N THR A 657 6.23 -2.35 -56.06
CA THR A 657 5.60 -1.14 -56.60
C THR A 657 5.77 0.03 -55.65
N ASP A 658 6.38 1.13 -56.09
CA ASP A 658 6.61 2.32 -55.23
C ASP A 658 7.40 1.99 -53.94
N VAL A 659 8.41 1.13 -54.05
CA VAL A 659 9.24 0.70 -52.91
C VAL A 659 10.56 1.47 -52.88
N ASP A 660 10.93 2.01 -51.72
CA ASP A 660 12.21 2.70 -51.50
C ASP A 660 13.18 1.83 -50.68
N ILE A 661 14.33 1.48 -51.26
CA ILE A 661 15.41 0.69 -50.62
C ILE A 661 16.69 1.54 -50.57
N SER A 662 16.59 2.76 -50.06
CA SER A 662 17.67 3.77 -50.13
C SER A 662 18.39 4.03 -48.80
N PHE A 663 19.60 4.56 -48.90
CA PHE A 663 20.47 4.98 -47.79
C PHE A 663 20.84 3.89 -46.80
N ASN A 664 20.71 2.63 -47.21
CA ASN A 664 21.19 1.48 -46.44
C ASN A 664 22.72 1.38 -46.55
N HIS A 665 23.37 1.11 -45.42
CA HIS A 665 24.80 0.81 -45.37
C HIS A 665 24.97 -0.70 -45.23
N CYS A 666 25.38 -1.34 -46.33
CA CYS A 666 25.42 -2.79 -46.49
C CYS A 666 26.87 -3.27 -46.59
N VAL A 667 27.40 -3.97 -45.58
CA VAL A 667 28.83 -4.37 -45.54
C VAL A 667 29.02 -5.80 -45.06
N GLY A 668 29.88 -6.55 -45.75
CA GLY A 668 30.41 -7.84 -45.28
C GLY A 668 29.45 -9.03 -45.36
N ASN A 669 28.23 -8.83 -45.89
CA ASN A 669 27.31 -9.93 -46.18
C ASN A 669 27.89 -10.86 -47.26
N ALA A 670 27.52 -12.15 -47.27
CA ALA A 670 28.11 -13.14 -48.19
C ALA A 670 27.89 -12.75 -49.66
N GLN A 671 26.72 -12.19 -49.95
CA GLN A 671 26.42 -11.51 -51.19
C GLN A 671 26.06 -10.07 -50.85
N ASN A 672 27.06 -9.19 -50.86
CA ASN A 672 26.93 -7.80 -50.42
C ASN A 672 26.26 -6.87 -51.46
N SER A 673 25.15 -7.34 -52.04
CA SER A 673 24.31 -6.65 -53.02
C SER A 673 22.83 -6.89 -52.71
N LEU A 674 21.93 -6.06 -53.24
CA LEU A 674 20.49 -6.30 -53.13
C LEU A 674 20.10 -7.47 -54.06
N ASN A 675 19.30 -8.43 -53.57
CA ASN A 675 18.70 -9.48 -54.40
C ASN A 675 17.21 -9.21 -54.62
N LEU A 676 16.87 -8.64 -55.77
CA LEU A 676 15.51 -8.24 -56.14
C LEU A 676 15.10 -8.97 -57.44
N SER A 677 14.30 -10.02 -57.33
CA SER A 677 13.96 -10.88 -58.48
C SER A 677 12.53 -10.73 -59.02
N GLY A 678 11.63 -10.12 -58.25
CA GLY A 678 10.28 -9.81 -58.71
C GLY A 678 10.23 -8.59 -59.65
N THR A 679 9.08 -8.37 -60.31
CA THR A 679 8.84 -7.19 -61.16
C THR A 679 9.02 -5.90 -60.36
N GLN A 680 9.79 -4.95 -60.89
CA GLN A 680 10.09 -3.67 -60.23
C GLN A 680 9.39 -2.52 -60.95
N THR A 681 8.49 -1.81 -60.27
CA THR A 681 7.78 -0.64 -60.78
C THR A 681 8.03 0.54 -59.86
N ARG A 682 8.72 1.58 -60.35
CA ARG A 682 9.07 2.80 -59.56
C ARG A 682 9.78 2.47 -58.24
N VAL A 683 10.72 1.52 -58.30
CA VAL A 683 11.56 1.13 -57.16
C VAL A 683 12.80 2.01 -57.13
N THR A 684 13.08 2.60 -55.97
CA THR A 684 14.31 3.38 -55.76
C THR A 684 15.33 2.53 -55.02
N THR A 685 16.55 2.46 -55.53
CA THR A 685 17.67 1.78 -54.86
C THR A 685 18.85 2.74 -54.77
N ASN A 686 19.31 3.00 -53.55
CA ASN A 686 20.52 3.78 -53.30
C ASN A 686 21.25 3.18 -52.11
N PHE A 687 22.10 2.18 -52.36
CA PHE A 687 22.79 1.44 -51.29
C PHE A 687 24.29 1.78 -51.29
N ASN A 688 24.86 1.92 -50.09
CA ASN A 688 26.30 2.07 -49.90
C ASN A 688 26.90 0.71 -49.51
N ALA A 689 27.65 0.10 -50.44
CA ALA A 689 28.33 -1.18 -50.24
C ALA A 689 29.57 -1.09 -49.33
N GLY A 690 29.98 0.11 -48.92
CA GLY A 690 31.11 0.36 -48.03
C GLY A 690 32.48 -0.04 -48.60
N ILE A 691 32.75 0.31 -49.87
CA ILE A 691 34.09 0.21 -50.49
C ILE A 691 35.05 1.18 -49.82
#